data_AF-A0A1W1HHZ8-F1
#
_entry.id   AF-A0A1W1HHZ8-F1
#
_cell.length_a   1.000
_cell.length_b   1.000
_cell.length_c   1.000
_cell.angle_alpha   90.00
_cell.angle_beta   90.00
_cell.angle_gamma   90.00
#
_symmetry.space_group_name_H-M   'P 1'
#
loop_
_entity.id
_entity.type
_entity.pdbx_description
1 polymer ?
#
loop_
_entity_poly.entity_id
_entity_poly.type
_entity_poly.pdbx_seq_one_letter_code
_entity_poly.pdbx_strand_id
1 'polypeptide(L)'
;MNFPIDFDSITEMFTTAHQEGRGFLYEYEVYALLSQSGAETPPKSSFVPRGARPSDEELVALPGNKIVLKIVSPTIIHKTEVSGVRIVEKTPNAVRSAVRRMLYEVPENYSDWIQRNPDAAPESYRNLSSDALTAAISRDLKGVLMVQFMPPDSGAFGNELIVGLRHTREFGTVISAGLGGTDTELYARRFRKGQAIVAASTAMNDGHSFFQIFRQTISYKKLAGLTRGQRRIVTDEQLIECFDSFIAMGNHYSQNNLNAPFVIEELEINPFTFTDYLMVPLDGMCRFRQSVSIGNPRPTSKIDNLLHPETIAIIGVSSTRKNFGRIILDNIIAEGFSKEKIFIVKEGVDAIDGVICVPSLSVLIARLNKNIDLFIVAVGAEQVPDLVDEIIHLDAAKSVMLIPGGMGETRESEERAMQVVKKINDIHATPEGGPVFLGANCMGVISRPGGYDTWFIPEAKLPKERNLKFHRAALISQSGAFMLHRSHQCPELRPAYMISMGNQTDLTLGDMVDYFKGSDRVDVIAIYAEGFNDLDGLVFCRAVREAVLAGKDVLFYKAGRTEEGKAATSGHTASLAGDYMVCESCVRQAGAIVARNFSEFQDILLLSENLSRKIINGNRLAAVSGAGFEAVGMADSIHSDDFSMQLAKFGKKTKLVISQIIEEKGLSSFVNLSNPLDINPSADDEAHAMITEALADDPDVDAIVVSLDPMSPAMKTLAEKDISSRYSMDHDKGIKKLLTDLVQRVDTPIVAVVDGGRLYDPLRDALMENGVPVFNVCDKAVAALSLYVQGRLAAEALRGNHGIDGDFI
;
A
#
# COMPACT_ATOMS: atom_id res chain seq x y z
N MET A 1 25.24 9.39 -12.57
CA MET A 1 26.24 10.48 -12.72
C MET A 1 25.96 11.48 -11.62
N ASN A 2 26.96 11.94 -10.84
CA ASN A 2 26.73 12.93 -9.78
C ASN A 2 26.63 14.33 -10.39
N PHE A 3 25.42 14.84 -10.59
CA PHE A 3 25.21 16.26 -10.84
C PHE A 3 25.26 17.00 -9.50
N PRO A 4 26.11 18.04 -9.35
CA PRO A 4 26.14 18.80 -8.12
C PRO A 4 24.90 19.68 -8.04
N ILE A 5 23.91 19.26 -7.24
CA ILE A 5 22.80 20.13 -6.84
C ILE A 5 23.35 21.17 -5.86
N ASP A 6 23.14 22.45 -6.14
CA ASP A 6 23.52 23.55 -5.24
C ASP A 6 22.43 23.78 -4.17
N PHE A 7 22.42 22.90 -3.16
CA PHE A 7 21.49 22.99 -2.04
C PHE A 7 21.65 24.27 -1.21
N ASP A 8 22.83 24.89 -1.19
CA ASP A 8 23.07 26.12 -0.44
C ASP A 8 22.31 27.28 -1.11
N SER A 9 22.45 27.44 -2.43
CA SER A 9 21.72 28.44 -3.22
C SER A 9 20.19 28.22 -3.16
N ILE A 10 19.72 26.97 -3.25
CA ILE A 10 18.28 26.66 -3.14
C ILE A 10 17.76 26.97 -1.73
N THR A 11 18.54 26.68 -0.69
CA THR A 11 18.16 26.98 0.70
C THR A 11 18.12 28.48 0.98
N GLU A 12 19.06 29.26 0.42
CA GLU A 12 19.03 30.72 0.50
C GLU A 12 17.75 31.26 -0.15
N MET A 13 17.35 30.73 -1.30
CA MET A 13 16.11 31.11 -1.98
C MET A 13 14.86 30.84 -1.13
N PHE A 14 14.75 29.64 -0.54
CA PHE A 14 13.66 29.34 0.41
C PHE A 14 13.70 30.25 1.63
N THR A 15 14.89 30.58 2.13
CA THR A 15 15.08 31.49 3.26
C THR A 15 14.59 32.90 2.94
N THR A 16 14.98 33.46 1.79
CA THR A 16 14.51 34.77 1.33
C THR A 16 13.00 34.79 1.17
N ALA A 17 12.43 33.79 0.49
CA ALA A 17 10.99 33.68 0.31
C ALA A 17 10.25 33.58 1.66
N HIS A 18 10.77 32.80 2.60
CA HIS A 18 10.20 32.68 3.94
C HIS A 18 10.27 33.99 4.74
N GLN A 19 11.40 34.70 4.68
CA GLN A 19 11.57 36.02 5.33
C GLN A 19 10.61 37.08 4.77
N GLU A 20 10.21 36.95 3.51
CA GLU A 20 9.16 37.76 2.88
C GLU A 20 7.73 37.31 3.24
N GLY A 21 7.58 36.29 4.10
CA GLY A 21 6.30 35.73 4.52
C GLY A 21 5.66 34.80 3.48
N ARG A 22 6.44 34.25 2.54
CA ARG A 22 5.97 33.33 1.50
C ARG A 22 6.27 31.88 1.86
N GLY A 23 5.33 30.99 1.54
CA GLY A 23 5.51 29.53 1.54
C GLY A 23 5.56 28.94 0.12
N PHE A 24 5.96 29.74 -0.86
CA PHE A 24 6.02 29.37 -2.28
C PHE A 24 7.08 30.20 -3.01
N LEU A 25 7.54 29.67 -4.14
CA LEU A 25 8.42 30.36 -5.08
C LEU A 25 7.63 30.92 -6.27
N TYR A 26 8.03 32.10 -6.76
CA TYR A 26 7.58 32.60 -8.05
C TYR A 26 8.17 31.76 -9.19
N GLU A 27 7.53 31.77 -10.37
CA GLU A 27 7.95 30.94 -11.50
C GLU A 27 9.42 31.16 -11.92
N TYR A 28 9.94 32.40 -11.85
CA TYR A 28 11.35 32.69 -12.14
C TYR A 28 12.31 32.14 -11.07
N GLU A 29 11.87 32.07 -9.81
CA GLU A 29 12.61 31.42 -8.72
C GLU A 29 12.59 29.90 -8.92
N VAL A 30 11.48 29.33 -9.42
CA VAL A 30 11.41 27.91 -9.80
C VAL A 30 12.38 27.59 -10.94
N TYR A 31 12.47 28.43 -11.97
CA TYR A 31 13.50 28.25 -13.02
C TYR A 31 14.92 28.34 -12.46
N ALA A 32 15.17 29.25 -11.52
CA ALA A 32 16.46 29.32 -10.83
C ALA A 32 16.72 28.04 -10.02
N LEU A 33 15.74 27.52 -9.28
CA LEU A 33 15.83 26.27 -8.53
C LEU A 33 16.19 25.09 -9.46
N LEU A 34 15.51 24.95 -10.60
CA LEU A 34 15.81 23.88 -11.58
C LEU A 34 17.19 24.06 -12.22
N SER A 35 17.61 25.30 -12.47
CA SER A 35 18.96 25.57 -12.96
C SER A 35 20.04 25.13 -11.96
N GLN A 36 19.76 25.23 -10.66
CA GLN A 36 20.65 24.80 -9.58
C GLN A 36 20.54 23.29 -9.28
N SER A 37 19.53 22.60 -9.81
CA SER A 37 19.35 21.16 -9.66
C SER A 37 20.14 20.33 -10.68
N GLY A 38 20.75 20.98 -11.66
CA GLY A 38 21.76 20.41 -12.57
C GLY A 38 21.23 19.50 -13.68
N ALA A 39 19.94 19.16 -13.69
CA ALA A 39 19.36 18.19 -14.65
C ALA A 39 18.62 18.83 -15.83
N GLU A 40 18.36 20.14 -15.80
CA GLU A 40 17.46 20.79 -16.75
C GLU A 40 18.07 22.03 -17.38
N THR A 41 17.60 22.36 -18.58
CA THR A 41 17.94 23.62 -19.26
C THR A 41 16.72 24.55 -19.23
N PRO A 42 16.43 25.21 -18.09
CA PRO A 42 15.29 26.12 -18.02
C PRO A 42 15.40 27.20 -19.10
N PRO A 43 14.27 27.64 -19.67
CA PRO A 43 14.28 28.67 -20.69
C PRO A 43 14.88 29.96 -20.10
N LYS A 44 15.66 30.69 -20.90
CA LYS A 44 16.16 31.99 -20.44
C LYS A 44 14.97 32.87 -20.08
N SER A 45 15.02 33.48 -18.91
CA SER A 45 13.95 34.33 -18.42
C SER A 45 14.48 35.59 -17.76
N SER A 46 13.66 36.64 -17.76
CA SER A 46 13.96 37.92 -17.15
C SER A 46 12.69 38.48 -16.53
N PHE A 47 12.70 38.70 -15.22
CA PHE A 47 11.56 39.27 -14.51
C PHE A 47 11.54 40.79 -14.67
N VAL A 48 10.42 41.35 -15.12
CA VAL A 48 10.19 42.80 -15.22
C VAL A 48 9.26 43.21 -14.09
N PRO A 49 9.77 43.86 -13.03
CA PRO A 49 8.94 44.34 -11.93
C PRO A 49 7.85 45.30 -12.41
N ARG A 50 6.73 45.33 -11.70
CA ARG A 50 5.65 46.26 -11.98
C ARG A 50 6.17 47.71 -11.95
N GLY A 51 5.91 48.46 -13.01
CA GLY A 51 6.37 49.85 -13.16
C GLY A 51 7.77 49.99 -13.76
N ALA A 52 8.54 48.90 -13.87
CA ALA A 52 9.81 48.89 -14.59
C ALA A 52 9.58 48.74 -16.11
N ARG A 53 10.65 48.95 -16.88
CA ARG A 53 10.69 48.70 -18.33
C ARG A 53 11.78 47.69 -18.62
N PRO A 54 11.54 46.71 -19.50
CA PRO A 54 12.60 45.84 -19.97
C PRO A 54 13.64 46.68 -20.73
N SER A 55 14.91 46.43 -20.46
CA SER A 55 16.01 47.05 -21.22
C SER A 55 16.12 46.42 -22.60
N ASP A 56 16.68 47.16 -23.58
CA ASP A 56 16.94 46.61 -24.90
C ASP A 56 17.97 45.47 -24.84
N GLU A 57 18.89 45.52 -23.87
CA GLU A 57 19.86 44.45 -23.59
C GLU A 57 19.19 43.15 -23.10
N GLU A 58 18.24 43.24 -22.16
CA GLU A 58 17.46 42.10 -21.68
C GLU A 58 16.65 41.43 -22.80
N LEU A 59 16.07 42.24 -23.69
CA LEU A 59 15.32 41.76 -24.86
C LEU A 59 16.23 41.07 -25.90
N VAL A 60 17.45 41.58 -26.10
CA VAL A 60 18.43 40.99 -27.02
C VAL A 60 18.99 39.68 -26.45
N ALA A 61 19.15 39.58 -25.13
CA ALA A 61 19.70 38.40 -24.46
C ALA A 61 18.81 37.13 -24.58
N LEU A 62 17.51 37.30 -24.81
CA LEU A 62 16.57 36.20 -25.02
C LEU A 62 16.65 35.65 -26.46
N PRO A 63 16.83 34.33 -26.68
CA PRO A 63 16.93 33.75 -28.01
C PRO A 63 15.63 33.84 -28.83
N GLY A 64 15.75 33.74 -30.17
CA GLY A 64 14.62 33.66 -31.09
C GLY A 64 13.95 35.00 -31.43
N ASN A 65 12.93 34.96 -32.29
CA ASN A 65 12.19 36.13 -32.77
C ASN A 65 10.87 36.36 -32.01
N LYS A 66 10.47 35.42 -31.15
CA LYS A 66 9.27 35.49 -30.30
C LYS A 66 9.66 35.40 -28.83
N ILE A 67 8.77 35.88 -27.97
CA ILE A 67 8.94 35.88 -26.52
C ILE A 67 7.60 35.55 -25.86
N VAL A 68 7.66 34.80 -24.77
CA VAL A 68 6.50 34.49 -23.92
C VAL A 68 6.50 35.46 -22.75
N LEU A 69 5.36 36.12 -22.53
CA LEU A 69 5.12 37.01 -21.41
C LEU A 69 4.16 36.32 -20.46
N LYS A 70 4.53 36.23 -19.19
CA LYS A 70 3.72 35.59 -18.14
C LYS A 70 3.52 36.53 -16.97
N ILE A 71 2.29 36.63 -16.48
CA ILE A 71 2.02 37.44 -15.29
C ILE A 71 2.61 36.77 -14.05
N VAL A 72 3.27 37.55 -13.19
CA VAL A 72 3.75 37.06 -11.90
C VAL A 72 2.85 37.62 -10.81
N SER A 73 2.16 36.72 -10.10
CA SER A 73 1.24 37.05 -9.02
C SER A 73 1.26 35.93 -7.98
N PRO A 74 1.17 36.26 -6.67
CA PRO A 74 1.08 35.26 -5.61
C PRO A 74 -0.23 34.44 -5.67
N THR A 75 -1.27 34.93 -6.34
CA THR A 75 -2.60 34.32 -6.32
C THR A 75 -3.05 33.75 -7.65
N ILE A 76 -2.36 34.07 -8.76
CA ILE A 76 -2.75 33.62 -10.11
C ILE A 76 -1.89 32.41 -10.51
N ILE A 77 -2.40 31.21 -10.24
CA ILE A 77 -1.73 29.94 -10.56
C ILE A 77 -2.03 29.54 -12.01
N HIS A 78 -3.30 29.46 -12.42
CA HIS A 78 -3.72 29.14 -13.79
C HIS A 78 -3.72 30.38 -14.70
N LYS A 79 -2.52 30.77 -15.15
CA LYS A 79 -2.29 32.02 -15.89
C LYS A 79 -3.03 32.07 -17.24
N THR A 80 -3.17 30.95 -17.93
CA THR A 80 -3.76 30.88 -19.28
C THR A 80 -5.23 31.29 -19.28
N GLU A 81 -6.01 30.87 -18.29
CA GLU A 81 -7.45 31.13 -18.21
C GLU A 81 -7.81 32.62 -18.08
N VAL A 82 -6.89 33.40 -17.50
CA VAL A 82 -7.06 34.84 -17.28
C VAL A 82 -6.30 35.68 -18.32
N SER A 83 -5.84 35.07 -19.41
CA SER A 83 -4.98 35.70 -20.42
C SER A 83 -3.66 36.25 -19.84
N GLY A 84 -3.19 35.62 -18.76
CA GLY A 84 -1.93 35.90 -18.07
C GLY A 84 -0.70 35.31 -18.77
N VAL A 85 -0.86 34.64 -19.91
CA VAL A 85 0.23 34.20 -20.80
C VAL A 85 0.01 34.77 -22.20
N ARG A 86 1.06 35.37 -22.80
CA ARG A 86 1.01 35.88 -24.17
C ARG A 86 2.29 35.58 -24.93
N ILE A 87 2.16 35.16 -26.18
CA ILE A 87 3.28 35.00 -27.11
C ILE A 87 3.28 36.22 -28.04
N VAL A 88 4.39 36.95 -28.12
CA VAL A 88 4.51 38.14 -28.96
C VAL A 88 5.82 38.14 -29.75
N GLU A 89 5.86 38.94 -30.82
CA GLU A 89 7.11 39.22 -31.52
C GLU A 89 8.09 39.96 -30.60
N LYS A 90 9.36 39.56 -30.62
CA LYS A 90 10.43 40.09 -29.76
C LYS A 90 10.92 41.45 -30.27
N THR A 91 10.01 42.42 -30.29
CA THR A 91 10.32 43.83 -30.56
C THR A 91 9.98 44.68 -29.34
N PRO A 92 10.78 45.72 -29.01
CA PRO A 92 10.53 46.53 -27.83
C PRO A 92 9.10 47.11 -27.75
N ASN A 93 8.51 47.49 -28.88
CA ASN A 93 7.16 48.04 -28.93
C ASN A 93 6.08 46.97 -28.70
N ALA A 94 6.21 45.79 -29.29
CA ALA A 94 5.25 44.69 -29.10
C ALA A 94 5.25 44.23 -27.64
N VAL A 95 6.44 44.02 -27.06
CA VAL A 95 6.59 43.62 -25.65
C VAL A 95 6.00 44.67 -24.72
N ARG A 96 6.36 45.95 -24.88
CA ARG A 96 5.83 47.04 -24.04
C ARG A 96 4.31 47.16 -24.12
N SER A 97 3.76 47.02 -25.32
CA SER A 97 2.30 47.05 -25.54
C SER A 97 1.61 45.89 -24.83
N ALA A 98 2.15 44.68 -24.98
CA ALA A 98 1.60 43.48 -24.36
C ALA A 98 1.69 43.50 -22.83
N VAL A 99 2.83 43.92 -22.26
CA VAL A 99 3.00 44.08 -20.79
C VAL A 99 1.95 45.03 -20.23
N ARG A 100 1.73 46.19 -20.87
CA ARG A 100 0.72 47.16 -20.42
C ARG A 100 -0.70 46.58 -20.48
N ARG A 101 -1.03 45.88 -21.56
CA ARG A 101 -2.32 45.21 -21.70
C ARG A 101 -2.51 44.15 -20.64
N MET A 102 -1.52 43.30 -20.39
CA MET A 102 -1.61 42.25 -19.37
C MET A 102 -1.82 42.83 -17.97
N LEU A 103 -1.09 43.88 -17.58
CA LEU A 103 -1.25 44.52 -16.27
C LEU A 103 -2.62 45.20 -16.06
N TYR A 104 -3.35 45.46 -17.15
CA TYR A 104 -4.68 46.05 -17.14
C TYR A 104 -5.79 44.99 -17.23
N GLU A 105 -5.70 44.09 -18.22
CA GLU A 105 -6.73 43.11 -18.57
C GLU A 105 -6.73 41.91 -17.61
N VAL A 106 -5.57 41.46 -17.10
CA VAL A 106 -5.50 40.27 -16.23
C VAL A 106 -6.28 40.46 -14.92
N PRO A 107 -6.17 41.61 -14.21
CA PRO A 107 -6.99 41.86 -13.03
C PRO A 107 -8.50 41.79 -13.29
N GLU A 108 -8.97 42.36 -14.41
CA GLU A 108 -10.38 42.31 -14.80
C GLU A 108 -10.81 40.87 -15.09
N ASN A 109 -10.05 40.15 -15.92
CA ASN A 109 -10.34 38.77 -16.28
C ASN A 109 -10.34 37.83 -15.06
N TYR A 110 -9.42 38.02 -14.11
CA TYR A 110 -9.36 37.18 -12.93
C TYR A 110 -10.47 37.51 -11.92
N SER A 111 -10.84 38.79 -11.79
CA SER A 111 -12.01 39.22 -11.01
C SER A 111 -13.28 38.54 -11.56
N ASP A 112 -13.47 38.57 -12.87
CA ASP A 112 -14.59 37.89 -13.55
C ASP A 112 -14.57 36.36 -13.34
N TRP A 113 -13.38 35.74 -13.42
CA TRP A 113 -13.22 34.31 -13.20
C TRP A 113 -13.56 33.91 -11.77
N ILE A 114 -13.10 34.66 -10.76
CA ILE A 114 -13.43 34.44 -9.34
C ILE A 114 -14.94 34.58 -9.11
N GLN A 115 -15.59 35.56 -9.75
CA GLN A 115 -17.04 35.73 -9.61
C GLN A 115 -17.82 34.55 -10.21
N ARG A 116 -17.31 33.90 -11.26
CA ARG A 116 -17.89 32.67 -11.83
C ARG A 116 -17.56 31.42 -11.01
N ASN A 117 -16.45 31.44 -10.29
CA ASN A 117 -15.92 30.31 -9.50
C ASN A 117 -15.59 30.76 -8.06
N PRO A 118 -16.59 31.17 -7.26
CA PRO A 118 -16.37 31.76 -5.94
C PRO A 118 -15.65 30.80 -4.96
N ASP A 119 -15.86 29.49 -5.13
CA ASP A 119 -15.21 28.47 -4.30
C ASP A 119 -13.68 28.39 -4.54
N ALA A 120 -13.21 28.82 -5.71
CA ALA A 120 -11.80 28.84 -6.07
C ALA A 120 -11.10 30.17 -5.72
N ALA A 121 -11.80 31.09 -5.05
CA ALA A 121 -11.26 32.38 -4.66
C ALA A 121 -10.19 32.24 -3.54
N PRO A 122 -8.99 32.84 -3.71
CA PRO A 122 -8.01 33.00 -2.65
C PRO A 122 -8.62 33.67 -1.42
N GLU A 123 -8.19 33.27 -0.22
CA GLU A 123 -8.75 33.78 1.03
C GLU A 123 -8.66 35.29 1.16
N SER A 124 -7.57 35.90 0.69
CA SER A 124 -7.36 37.35 0.64
C SER A 124 -8.38 38.12 -0.23
N TYR A 125 -9.08 37.41 -1.12
CA TYR A 125 -10.07 37.97 -2.03
C TYR A 125 -11.50 37.62 -1.66
N ARG A 126 -11.69 36.72 -0.68
CA ARG A 126 -13.04 36.36 -0.20
C ARG A 126 -13.71 37.61 0.37
N ASN A 127 -14.96 37.83 -0.05
CA ASN A 127 -15.78 39.00 0.29
C ASN A 127 -15.42 40.32 -0.41
N LEU A 128 -14.45 40.33 -1.34
CA LEU A 128 -14.26 41.45 -2.26
C LEU A 128 -15.15 41.26 -3.50
N SER A 129 -15.73 42.35 -4.02
CA SER A 129 -16.54 42.32 -5.24
C SER A 129 -16.12 43.40 -6.22
N SER A 130 -16.33 43.12 -7.51
CA SER A 130 -16.17 44.05 -8.63
C SER A 130 -14.85 44.84 -8.56
N ASP A 131 -14.91 46.17 -8.47
CA ASP A 131 -13.74 47.05 -8.51
C ASP A 131 -12.78 46.85 -7.34
N ALA A 132 -13.29 46.50 -6.14
CA ALA A 132 -12.44 46.25 -4.97
C ALA A 132 -11.61 44.98 -5.15
N LEU A 133 -12.20 43.95 -5.77
CA LEU A 133 -11.52 42.71 -6.12
C LEU A 133 -10.47 42.96 -7.23
N THR A 134 -10.86 43.65 -8.31
CA THR A 134 -9.94 44.01 -9.40
C THR A 134 -8.77 44.85 -8.89
N ALA A 135 -9.01 45.81 -8.01
CA ALA A 135 -7.96 46.63 -7.40
C ALA A 135 -7.02 45.81 -6.50
N ALA A 136 -7.56 44.88 -5.72
CA ALA A 136 -6.76 43.96 -4.90
C ALA A 136 -5.88 43.06 -5.77
N ILE A 137 -6.44 42.42 -6.79
CA ILE A 137 -5.69 41.59 -7.74
C ILE A 137 -4.60 42.42 -8.42
N SER A 138 -4.96 43.63 -8.89
CA SER A 138 -4.01 44.53 -9.53
C SER A 138 -2.85 44.87 -8.61
N ARG A 139 -3.10 45.19 -7.33
CA ARG A 139 -2.07 45.45 -6.32
C ARG A 139 -1.14 44.26 -6.12
N ASP A 140 -1.68 43.05 -6.17
CA ASP A 140 -0.93 41.83 -5.88
C ASP A 140 -0.08 41.36 -7.07
N LEU A 141 -0.31 41.89 -8.29
CA LEU A 141 0.58 41.70 -9.44
C LEU A 141 1.98 42.24 -9.18
N LYS A 142 2.99 41.36 -9.26
CA LYS A 142 4.40 41.71 -9.04
C LYS A 142 5.08 42.22 -10.30
N GLY A 143 4.63 41.79 -11.47
CA GLY A 143 5.24 42.16 -12.75
C GLY A 143 4.93 41.17 -13.86
N VAL A 144 5.78 41.19 -14.90
CA VAL A 144 5.71 40.26 -16.03
C VAL A 144 7.04 39.54 -16.16
N LEU A 145 7.00 38.22 -16.20
CA LEU A 145 8.13 37.38 -16.54
C LEU A 145 8.24 37.27 -18.06
N MET A 146 9.39 37.67 -18.59
CA MET A 146 9.76 37.44 -19.98
C MET A 146 10.48 36.09 -20.07
N VAL A 147 10.00 35.19 -20.93
CA VAL A 147 10.55 33.84 -21.09
C VAL A 147 10.85 33.60 -22.57
N GLN A 148 11.99 32.95 -22.83
CA GLN A 148 12.36 32.46 -24.16
C GLN A 148 11.21 31.64 -24.76
N PHE A 149 10.83 31.95 -26.01
CA PHE A 149 9.88 31.13 -26.72
C PHE A 149 10.55 29.83 -27.20
N MET A 150 10.04 28.70 -26.72
CA MET A 150 10.48 27.37 -27.12
C MET A 150 9.52 26.83 -28.19
N PRO A 151 9.96 26.68 -29.45
CA PRO A 151 9.12 26.08 -30.48
C PRO A 151 8.91 24.58 -30.15
N PRO A 152 7.67 24.09 -30.12
CA PRO A 152 7.43 22.68 -29.88
C PRO A 152 7.92 21.85 -31.08
N ASP A 153 8.68 20.77 -30.83
CA ASP A 153 9.13 19.83 -31.88
C ASP A 153 7.94 19.12 -32.56
N SER A 154 6.78 19.07 -31.89
CA SER A 154 5.50 18.69 -32.50
C SER A 154 4.33 19.25 -31.70
N GLY A 155 3.23 19.62 -32.37
CA GLY A 155 1.94 19.87 -31.72
C GLY A 155 1.12 18.59 -31.47
N ALA A 156 1.77 17.43 -31.47
CA ALA A 156 1.10 16.13 -31.33
C ALA A 156 0.83 15.80 -29.85
N PHE A 157 -0.37 15.30 -29.59
CA PHE A 157 -0.86 14.98 -28.25
C PHE A 157 0.00 13.93 -27.51
N GLY A 158 0.46 14.28 -26.30
CA GLY A 158 1.19 13.40 -25.39
C GLY A 158 2.70 13.33 -25.60
N ASN A 159 3.27 14.40 -26.14
CA ASN A 159 4.72 14.63 -26.23
C ASN A 159 5.22 15.56 -25.11
N GLU A 160 4.38 15.79 -24.10
CA GLU A 160 4.64 16.59 -22.91
C GLU A 160 4.69 15.67 -21.69
N LEU A 161 5.61 15.95 -20.78
CA LEU A 161 5.82 15.21 -19.54
C LEU A 161 5.43 16.09 -18.36
N ILE A 162 4.76 15.52 -17.37
CA ILE A 162 4.63 16.14 -16.04
C ILE A 162 5.56 15.38 -15.09
N VAL A 163 6.32 16.11 -14.27
CA VAL A 163 7.08 15.54 -13.14
C VAL A 163 6.81 16.40 -11.92
N GLY A 164 6.53 15.77 -10.79
CA GLY A 164 6.31 16.48 -9.56
C GLY A 164 6.80 15.76 -8.31
N LEU A 165 7.06 16.54 -7.26
CA LEU A 165 7.20 16.11 -5.89
C LEU A 165 5.98 16.58 -5.12
N ARG A 166 5.44 15.72 -4.28
CA ARG A 166 4.39 16.10 -3.33
C ARG A 166 4.68 15.48 -1.98
N HIS A 167 4.64 16.30 -0.94
CA HIS A 167 4.63 15.82 0.42
C HIS A 167 3.25 15.26 0.75
N THR A 168 3.22 13.99 1.15
CA THR A 168 2.05 13.32 1.67
C THR A 168 2.24 13.08 3.15
N ARG A 169 1.14 13.14 3.90
CA ARG A 169 1.15 12.95 5.35
C ARG A 169 1.68 11.56 5.73
N GLU A 170 1.22 10.53 5.04
CA GLU A 170 1.52 9.12 5.37
C GLU A 170 2.87 8.63 4.82
N PHE A 171 3.25 9.05 3.60
CA PHE A 171 4.40 8.49 2.87
C PHE A 171 5.58 9.48 2.73
N GLY A 172 5.46 10.69 3.28
CA GLY A 172 6.45 11.74 3.11
C GLY A 172 6.51 12.22 1.66
N THR A 173 7.71 12.52 1.15
CA THR A 173 7.89 13.03 -0.21
C THR A 173 7.73 11.93 -1.27
N VAL A 174 6.76 12.11 -2.16
CA VAL A 174 6.43 11.22 -3.26
C VAL A 174 6.75 11.91 -4.58
N ILE A 175 7.47 11.23 -5.45
CA ILE A 175 7.67 11.66 -6.84
C ILE A 175 6.54 11.09 -7.71
N SER A 176 6.07 11.88 -8.67
CA SER A 176 5.12 11.43 -9.69
C SER A 176 5.59 11.87 -11.08
N ALA A 177 5.27 11.05 -12.10
CA ALA A 177 5.55 11.38 -13.50
C ALA A 177 4.50 10.78 -14.44
N GLY A 178 4.19 11.49 -15.53
CA GLY A 178 3.15 11.05 -16.47
C GLY A 178 2.94 11.93 -17.70
N LEU A 179 1.79 11.79 -18.36
CA LEU A 179 1.38 12.66 -19.46
C LEU A 179 1.15 14.09 -18.95
N GLY A 180 1.87 15.07 -19.52
CA GLY A 180 1.73 16.49 -19.22
C GLY A 180 0.83 17.26 -20.19
N GLY A 181 0.60 18.55 -19.89
CA GLY A 181 -0.13 19.48 -20.74
C GLY A 181 -1.52 19.88 -20.24
N THR A 182 -2.17 20.81 -20.94
CA THR A 182 -3.48 21.36 -20.55
C THR A 182 -4.63 20.36 -20.65
N ASP A 183 -4.49 19.32 -21.47
CA ASP A 183 -5.52 18.28 -21.63
C ASP A 183 -5.46 17.22 -20.51
N THR A 184 -4.41 17.23 -19.68
CA THR A 184 -4.15 16.22 -18.64
C THR A 184 -5.32 16.06 -17.67
N GLU A 185 -5.99 17.15 -17.29
CA GLU A 185 -7.10 17.14 -16.33
C GLU A 185 -8.36 16.43 -16.86
N LEU A 186 -8.62 16.57 -18.16
CA LEU A 186 -9.75 15.93 -18.86
C LEU A 186 -9.54 14.41 -18.99
N TYR A 187 -8.27 14.00 -19.01
CA TYR A 187 -7.83 12.63 -19.24
C TYR A 187 -7.47 11.88 -17.95
N ALA A 188 -7.03 12.57 -16.88
CA ALA A 188 -6.81 11.98 -15.55
C ALA A 188 -8.08 11.32 -14.99
N ARG A 189 -9.28 11.81 -15.38
CA ARG A 189 -10.58 11.20 -15.05
C ARG A 189 -10.94 9.98 -15.91
N ARG A 190 -10.28 9.77 -17.05
CA ARG A 190 -10.60 8.70 -18.04
C ARG A 190 -9.52 7.64 -18.18
N PHE A 191 -8.25 7.95 -17.91
CA PHE A 191 -7.17 6.97 -17.88
C PHE A 191 -7.20 6.18 -16.56
N ARG A 192 -6.96 4.87 -16.66
CA ARG A 192 -6.91 3.97 -15.51
C ARG A 192 -5.71 4.32 -14.61
N LYS A 193 -5.84 4.02 -13.31
CA LYS A 193 -4.76 4.15 -12.32
C LYS A 193 -3.51 3.40 -12.82
N GLY A 194 -2.33 4.04 -12.77
CA GLY A 194 -1.05 3.44 -13.17
C GLY A 194 -0.69 3.49 -14.67
N GLN A 195 -1.62 3.81 -15.58
CA GLN A 195 -1.33 3.81 -17.03
C GLN A 195 -0.87 5.17 -17.60
N ALA A 196 -1.26 6.27 -16.95
CA ALA A 196 -0.94 7.63 -17.39
C ALA A 196 0.01 8.39 -16.45
N ILE A 197 -0.05 8.10 -15.14
CA ILE A 197 0.80 8.67 -14.09
C ILE A 197 1.27 7.53 -13.18
N VAL A 198 2.55 7.53 -12.83
CA VAL A 198 3.14 6.68 -11.79
C VAL A 198 3.59 7.54 -10.62
N ALA A 199 3.62 6.95 -9.42
CA ALA A 199 4.06 7.63 -8.21
C ALA A 199 4.94 6.70 -7.37
N ALA A 200 5.92 7.23 -6.67
CA ALA A 200 6.83 6.44 -5.84
C ALA A 200 7.36 7.24 -4.65
N SER A 201 7.68 6.55 -3.55
CA SER A 201 8.39 7.20 -2.45
C SER A 201 9.83 7.53 -2.88
N THR A 202 10.21 8.80 -2.72
CA THR A 202 11.60 9.27 -2.96
C THR A 202 12.60 8.64 -1.99
N ALA A 203 12.14 8.26 -0.80
CA ALA A 203 12.98 7.66 0.23
C ALA A 203 13.26 6.16 0.02
N MET A 204 12.67 5.55 -0.99
CA MET A 204 12.79 4.12 -1.33
C MET A 204 13.20 3.86 -2.78
N ASN A 205 13.41 4.92 -3.56
CA ASN A 205 13.70 4.83 -4.98
C ASN A 205 14.80 5.80 -5.36
N ASP A 206 15.51 5.48 -6.43
CA ASP A 206 16.38 6.38 -7.17
C ASP A 206 15.79 6.64 -8.57
N GLY A 207 16.45 7.48 -9.36
CA GLY A 207 15.99 7.82 -10.71
C GLY A 207 15.94 6.60 -11.62
N HIS A 208 16.81 5.61 -11.42
CA HIS A 208 16.80 4.39 -12.22
C HIS A 208 15.62 3.47 -11.86
N SER A 209 15.39 3.22 -10.57
CA SER A 209 14.27 2.39 -10.11
C SER A 209 12.94 3.03 -10.44
N PHE A 210 12.81 4.36 -10.29
CA PHE A 210 11.63 5.10 -10.69
C PHE A 210 11.43 5.09 -12.21
N PHE A 211 12.51 5.22 -12.99
CA PHE A 211 12.45 5.10 -14.44
C PHE A 211 11.90 3.74 -14.89
N GLN A 212 12.31 2.62 -14.29
CA GLN A 212 11.77 1.29 -14.67
C GLN A 212 10.26 1.22 -14.50
N ILE A 213 9.71 1.83 -13.45
CA ILE A 213 8.25 1.95 -13.25
C ILE A 213 7.64 2.84 -14.33
N PHE A 214 8.24 4.00 -14.59
CA PHE A 214 7.77 4.93 -15.63
C PHE A 214 7.76 4.33 -17.04
N ARG A 215 8.71 3.43 -17.37
CA ARG A 215 8.82 2.79 -18.68
C ARG A 215 7.59 2.00 -19.12
N GLN A 216 6.79 1.55 -18.16
CA GLN A 216 5.61 0.74 -18.43
C GLN A 216 4.42 1.61 -18.87
N THR A 217 4.48 2.91 -18.61
CA THR A 217 3.41 3.87 -18.92
C THR A 217 3.24 4.09 -20.41
N ILE A 218 2.03 4.52 -20.79
CA ILE A 218 1.76 4.98 -22.15
C ILE A 218 2.60 6.23 -22.47
N SER A 219 2.85 7.07 -21.46
CA SER A 219 3.69 8.27 -21.53
C SER A 219 5.08 7.93 -22.05
N TYR A 220 5.78 6.98 -21.42
CA TYR A 220 7.09 6.53 -21.91
C TYR A 220 7.01 5.96 -23.32
N LYS A 221 6.03 5.08 -23.63
CA LYS A 221 5.88 4.50 -24.97
C LYS A 221 5.74 5.55 -26.06
N LYS A 222 5.12 6.71 -25.77
CA LYS A 222 5.06 7.86 -26.67
C LYS A 222 6.41 8.56 -26.79
N LEU A 223 7.01 8.95 -25.66
CA LEU A 223 8.30 9.66 -25.62
C LEU A 223 9.44 8.87 -26.28
N ALA A 224 9.42 7.54 -26.13
CA ALA A 224 10.39 6.62 -26.72
C ALA A 224 10.12 6.29 -28.22
N GLY A 225 9.03 6.81 -28.81
CA GLY A 225 8.68 6.55 -30.21
C GLY A 225 8.18 5.12 -30.49
N LEU A 226 7.73 4.39 -29.46
CA LEU A 226 7.22 3.00 -29.59
C LEU A 226 5.77 2.95 -30.08
N THR A 227 5.15 4.11 -30.33
CA THR A 227 3.80 4.22 -30.89
C THR A 227 3.85 4.54 -32.39
N ARG A 228 2.87 4.04 -33.14
CA ARG A 228 2.87 4.12 -34.62
C ARG A 228 2.95 5.57 -35.10
N GLY A 229 3.99 5.89 -35.88
CA GLY A 229 4.18 7.20 -36.51
C GLY A 229 4.87 8.26 -35.65
N GLN A 230 5.32 7.92 -34.44
CA GLN A 230 6.09 8.82 -33.58
C GLN A 230 7.60 8.56 -33.71
N ARG A 231 8.41 9.59 -33.39
CA ARG A 231 9.87 9.48 -33.25
C ARG A 231 10.23 9.59 -31.78
N ARG A 232 11.36 9.01 -31.39
CA ARG A 232 11.92 9.20 -30.05
C ARG A 232 12.30 10.67 -29.87
N ILE A 233 11.83 11.29 -28.78
CA ILE A 233 12.02 12.71 -28.47
C ILE A 233 12.89 12.94 -27.21
N VAL A 234 13.15 11.89 -26.43
CA VAL A 234 13.99 11.94 -25.22
C VAL A 234 14.82 10.66 -25.08
N THR A 235 16.03 10.78 -24.53
CA THR A 235 16.87 9.63 -24.15
C THR A 235 16.45 9.07 -22.79
N ASP A 236 16.82 7.82 -22.51
CA ASP A 236 16.50 7.22 -21.20
C ASP A 236 17.34 7.88 -20.10
N GLU A 237 18.58 8.23 -20.42
CA GLU A 237 19.51 8.94 -19.55
C GLU A 237 18.93 10.27 -19.08
N GLN A 238 18.37 11.09 -19.97
CA GLN A 238 17.76 12.38 -19.60
C GLN A 238 16.58 12.24 -18.64
N LEU A 239 15.74 11.21 -18.83
CA LEU A 239 14.62 10.95 -17.93
C LEU A 239 15.14 10.51 -16.55
N ILE A 240 16.14 9.62 -16.51
CA ILE A 240 16.77 9.15 -15.27
C ILE A 240 17.41 10.33 -14.53
N GLU A 241 18.14 11.22 -15.23
CA GLU A 241 18.79 12.39 -14.64
C GLU A 241 17.78 13.37 -14.02
N CYS A 242 16.67 13.61 -14.70
CA CYS A 242 15.57 14.41 -14.16
C CYS A 242 14.99 13.78 -12.89
N PHE A 243 14.67 12.49 -12.95
CA PHE A 243 14.09 11.77 -11.81
C PHE A 243 15.07 11.73 -10.62
N ASP A 244 16.36 11.50 -10.86
CA ASP A 244 17.41 11.55 -9.83
C ASP A 244 17.47 12.94 -9.18
N SER A 245 17.43 14.02 -9.97
CA SER A 245 17.45 15.40 -9.46
C SER A 245 16.24 15.69 -8.56
N PHE A 246 15.04 15.31 -9.01
CA PHE A 246 13.80 15.46 -8.23
C PHE A 246 13.83 14.63 -6.95
N ILE A 247 14.26 13.37 -7.02
CA ILE A 247 14.37 12.49 -5.85
C ILE A 247 15.39 13.04 -4.86
N ALA A 248 16.54 13.52 -5.32
CA ALA A 248 17.57 14.11 -4.46
C ALA A 248 17.07 15.38 -3.76
N MET A 249 16.40 16.29 -4.48
CA MET A 249 15.74 17.46 -3.87
C MET A 249 14.65 17.04 -2.88
N GLY A 250 13.83 16.06 -3.25
CA GLY A 250 12.73 15.56 -2.44
C GLY A 250 13.19 14.91 -1.13
N ASN A 251 14.33 14.20 -1.16
CA ASN A 251 14.97 13.62 0.02
C ASN A 251 15.69 14.67 0.87
N HIS A 252 16.36 15.64 0.24
CA HIS A 252 17.06 16.72 0.94
C HIS A 252 16.08 17.62 1.69
N TYR A 253 15.04 18.11 1.03
CA TYR A 253 13.97 18.93 1.62
C TYR A 253 12.79 18.06 2.08
N SER A 254 13.10 16.99 2.83
CA SER A 254 12.11 16.09 3.42
C SER A 254 12.05 16.26 4.93
N GLN A 255 10.89 15.90 5.50
CA GLN A 255 10.73 15.85 6.96
C GLN A 255 11.64 14.79 7.61
N ASN A 256 12.07 13.77 6.85
CA ASN A 256 12.99 12.73 7.32
C ASN A 256 14.45 13.21 7.44
N ASN A 257 14.80 14.32 6.77
CA ASN A 257 16.10 14.94 6.92
C ASN A 257 16.05 15.95 8.07
N LEU A 258 16.51 15.54 9.25
CA LEU A 258 16.50 16.35 10.47
C LEU A 258 17.33 17.65 10.34
N ASN A 259 18.24 17.72 9.37
CA ASN A 259 19.06 18.90 9.12
C ASN A 259 18.44 19.85 8.08
N ALA A 260 17.32 19.47 7.45
CA ALA A 260 16.66 20.30 6.45
C ALA A 260 15.90 21.46 7.12
N PRO A 261 16.19 22.73 6.78
CA PRO A 261 15.46 23.87 7.34
C PRO A 261 14.03 23.96 6.77
N PHE A 262 13.80 23.42 5.58
CA PHE A 262 12.53 23.46 4.87
C PHE A 262 12.14 22.09 4.34
N VAL A 263 10.84 21.91 4.15
CA VAL A 263 10.22 20.76 3.47
C VAL A 263 9.52 21.27 2.21
N ILE A 264 9.79 20.65 1.06
CA ILE A 264 9.01 20.90 -0.16
C ILE A 264 7.65 20.25 0.02
N GLU A 265 6.58 21.05 0.08
CA GLU A 265 5.21 20.54 0.09
C GLU A 265 4.79 20.07 -1.30
N GLU A 266 5.20 20.82 -2.32
CA GLU A 266 4.86 20.55 -3.70
C GLU A 266 5.91 21.18 -4.61
N LEU A 267 6.39 20.44 -5.61
CA LEU A 267 7.19 20.96 -6.72
C LEU A 267 6.64 20.30 -7.96
N GLU A 268 5.98 21.03 -8.85
CA GLU A 268 5.39 20.46 -10.07
C GLU A 268 5.89 21.23 -11.27
N ILE A 269 6.38 20.49 -12.27
CA ILE A 269 6.72 21.03 -13.58
C ILE A 269 5.76 20.44 -14.61
N ASN A 270 4.97 21.32 -15.22
CA ASN A 270 3.91 20.94 -16.15
C ASN A 270 3.65 22.02 -17.20
N PRO A 271 4.04 21.81 -18.48
CA PRO A 271 4.73 20.65 -19.02
C PRO A 271 6.27 20.80 -19.03
N PHE A 272 6.97 19.68 -18.93
CA PHE A 272 8.24 19.48 -19.61
C PHE A 272 7.99 19.22 -21.09
N THR A 273 8.70 19.96 -21.94
CA THR A 273 8.68 19.80 -23.39
C THR A 273 10.06 19.43 -23.90
N PHE A 274 10.10 18.94 -25.14
CA PHE A 274 11.34 18.51 -25.79
C PHE A 274 11.58 19.37 -27.03
N THR A 275 12.73 20.03 -27.08
CA THR A 275 13.18 20.84 -28.22
C THR A 275 14.65 20.56 -28.48
N ASP A 276 15.01 20.18 -29.70
CA ASP A 276 16.41 19.86 -30.09
C ASP A 276 17.06 18.80 -29.16
N TYR A 277 16.29 17.80 -28.74
CA TYR A 277 16.67 16.79 -27.75
C TYR A 277 16.97 17.34 -26.34
N LEU A 278 16.63 18.59 -26.03
CA LEU A 278 16.71 19.12 -24.67
C LEU A 278 15.35 19.00 -23.99
N MET A 279 15.35 18.60 -22.71
CA MET A 279 14.17 18.66 -21.86
C MET A 279 14.07 20.06 -21.25
N VAL A 280 12.91 20.70 -21.42
CA VAL A 280 12.73 22.12 -21.11
C VAL A 280 11.46 22.32 -20.29
N PRO A 281 11.58 22.81 -19.04
CA PRO A 281 10.44 23.11 -18.19
C PRO A 281 9.73 24.38 -18.70
N LEU A 282 8.48 24.27 -19.15
CA LEU A 282 7.72 25.43 -19.64
C LEU A 282 6.91 26.13 -18.57
N ASP A 283 6.51 25.47 -17.49
CA ASP A 283 5.86 26.09 -16.34
C ASP A 283 6.21 25.27 -15.09
N GLY A 284 6.22 25.94 -13.94
CA GLY A 284 6.64 25.33 -12.69
C GLY A 284 6.04 26.01 -11.47
N MET A 285 5.73 25.21 -10.47
CA MET A 285 5.24 25.64 -9.18
C MET A 285 6.07 24.99 -8.08
N CYS A 286 6.42 25.74 -7.04
CA CYS A 286 7.00 25.19 -5.83
C CYS A 286 6.38 25.81 -4.58
N ARG A 287 5.92 24.96 -3.67
CA ARG A 287 5.46 25.28 -2.32
C ARG A 287 6.36 24.60 -1.30
N PHE A 288 6.63 25.30 -0.21
CA PHE A 288 7.50 24.81 0.85
C PHE A 288 7.07 25.36 2.21
N ARG A 289 7.49 24.68 3.27
CA ARG A 289 7.27 25.11 4.66
C ARG A 289 8.50 24.87 5.50
N GLN A 290 8.56 25.48 6.69
CA GLN A 290 9.59 25.12 7.67
C GLN A 290 9.43 23.66 8.12
N SER A 291 10.57 23.02 8.37
CA SER A 291 10.59 21.66 8.90
C SER A 291 9.96 21.61 10.30
N VAL A 292 9.31 20.49 10.61
CA VAL A 292 8.68 20.22 11.90
C VAL A 292 9.25 18.91 12.45
N SER A 293 9.34 18.81 13.78
CA SER A 293 9.86 17.61 14.45
C SER A 293 9.05 16.38 14.08
N ILE A 294 9.74 15.25 13.89
CA ILE A 294 9.14 13.92 13.85
C ILE A 294 8.90 13.46 15.31
N GLY A 295 7.94 12.55 15.50
CA GLY A 295 7.73 11.86 16.79
C GLY A 295 8.92 11.00 17.21
N ASN A 296 8.96 10.61 18.49
CA ASN A 296 10.04 9.77 19.02
C ASN A 296 9.93 8.33 18.50
N PRO A 297 11.06 7.61 18.34
CA PRO A 297 11.04 6.21 17.93
C PRO A 297 10.38 5.33 19.00
N ARG A 298 9.59 4.35 18.56
CA ARG A 298 8.90 3.40 19.43
C ARG A 298 9.83 2.24 19.82
N PRO A 299 9.80 1.72 21.06
CA PRO A 299 10.66 0.62 21.48
C PRO A 299 10.14 -0.75 20.98
N THR A 300 10.21 -1.00 19.67
CA THR A 300 9.67 -2.19 18.99
C THR A 300 10.21 -3.52 19.52
N SER A 301 11.39 -3.52 20.15
CA SER A 301 11.95 -4.68 20.86
C SER A 301 11.04 -5.21 21.99
N LYS A 302 10.13 -4.39 22.53
CA LYS A 302 9.20 -4.79 23.59
C LYS A 302 7.96 -5.52 23.07
N ILE A 303 7.72 -5.55 21.76
CA ILE A 303 6.57 -6.24 21.13
C ILE A 303 6.55 -7.75 21.47
N ASP A 304 7.70 -8.38 21.69
CA ASP A 304 7.74 -9.80 22.07
C ASP A 304 7.00 -10.06 23.40
N ASN A 305 7.06 -9.12 24.36
CA ASN A 305 6.35 -9.23 25.64
C ASN A 305 4.82 -9.14 25.47
N LEU A 306 4.35 -8.47 24.42
CA LEU A 306 2.94 -8.43 24.07
C LEU A 306 2.49 -9.78 23.50
N LEU A 307 3.29 -10.40 22.62
CA LEU A 307 2.91 -11.61 21.88
C LEU A 307 3.26 -12.92 22.60
N HIS A 308 4.25 -12.92 23.49
CA HIS A 308 4.72 -14.07 24.25
C HIS A 308 4.91 -13.72 25.74
N PRO A 309 3.87 -13.18 26.43
CA PRO A 309 3.99 -12.79 27.82
C PRO A 309 4.26 -14.00 28.72
N GLU A 310 5.14 -13.86 29.71
CA GLU A 310 5.20 -14.83 30.81
C GLU A 310 4.19 -14.50 31.90
N THR A 311 3.86 -13.21 32.07
CA THR A 311 2.97 -12.68 33.10
C THR A 311 1.93 -11.75 32.49
N ILE A 312 0.66 -11.94 32.89
CA ILE A 312 -0.47 -11.12 32.43
C ILE A 312 -1.15 -10.49 33.64
N ALA A 313 -1.47 -9.21 33.57
CA ALA A 313 -2.37 -8.58 34.52
C ALA A 313 -3.53 -7.87 33.83
N ILE A 314 -4.71 -7.91 34.45
CA ILE A 314 -5.96 -7.44 33.87
C ILE A 314 -6.67 -6.52 34.85
N ILE A 315 -7.06 -5.32 34.39
CA ILE A 315 -7.96 -4.42 35.11
C ILE A 315 -9.32 -4.34 34.39
N GLY A 316 -10.39 -4.22 35.17
CA GLY A 316 -11.76 -4.20 34.64
C GLY A 316 -12.46 -5.56 34.64
N VAL A 317 -11.93 -6.59 35.32
CA VAL A 317 -12.61 -7.87 35.53
C VAL A 317 -13.74 -7.70 36.55
N SER A 318 -14.98 -8.03 36.18
CA SER A 318 -16.11 -8.02 37.12
C SER A 318 -16.19 -9.33 37.91
N SER A 319 -16.45 -9.24 39.22
CA SER A 319 -16.71 -10.39 40.09
C SER A 319 -18.12 -10.95 39.93
N THR A 320 -19.09 -10.13 39.52
CA THR A 320 -20.52 -10.48 39.52
C THR A 320 -21.13 -10.67 38.14
N ARG A 321 -20.70 -9.92 37.12
CA ARG A 321 -21.25 -9.99 35.75
C ARG A 321 -20.20 -10.44 34.74
N LYS A 322 -20.65 -11.06 33.63
CA LYS A 322 -19.79 -11.37 32.47
C LYS A 322 -19.61 -10.12 31.60
N ASN A 323 -18.72 -9.23 32.02
CA ASN A 323 -18.26 -8.10 31.20
C ASN A 323 -17.04 -8.50 30.33
N PHE A 324 -16.56 -7.60 29.47
CA PHE A 324 -15.42 -7.88 28.58
C PHE A 324 -14.18 -8.37 29.34
N GLY A 325 -13.77 -7.70 30.43
CA GLY A 325 -12.63 -8.17 31.24
C GLY A 325 -12.81 -9.59 31.78
N ARG A 326 -14.04 -9.98 32.16
CA ARG A 326 -14.33 -11.35 32.59
C ARG A 326 -14.24 -12.36 31.44
N ILE A 327 -14.72 -12.01 30.26
CA ILE A 327 -14.63 -12.88 29.06
C ILE A 327 -13.16 -13.05 28.63
N ILE A 328 -12.36 -11.98 28.68
CA ILE A 328 -10.92 -12.02 28.40
C ILE A 328 -10.23 -12.99 29.36
N LEU A 329 -10.49 -12.88 30.66
CA LEU A 329 -9.95 -13.80 31.66
C LEU A 329 -10.32 -15.26 31.36
N ASP A 330 -11.60 -15.52 31.07
CA ASP A 330 -12.08 -16.87 30.75
C ASP A 330 -11.33 -17.45 29.54
N ASN A 331 -11.15 -16.64 28.49
CA ASN A 331 -10.51 -17.07 27.25
C ASN A 331 -9.02 -17.35 27.44
N ILE A 332 -8.29 -16.50 28.18
CA ILE A 332 -6.87 -16.73 28.52
C ILE A 332 -6.71 -18.04 29.30
N ILE A 333 -7.57 -18.29 30.29
CA ILE A 333 -7.54 -19.54 31.08
C ILE A 333 -7.86 -20.74 30.18
N ALA A 334 -8.83 -20.61 29.28
CA ALA A 334 -9.25 -21.69 28.39
C ALA A 334 -8.21 -22.06 27.32
N GLU A 335 -7.35 -21.12 26.90
CA GLU A 335 -6.16 -21.41 26.07
C GLU A 335 -5.06 -22.15 26.86
N GLY A 336 -5.17 -22.24 28.18
CA GLY A 336 -4.24 -22.98 29.04
C GLY A 336 -3.16 -22.12 29.71
N PHE A 337 -3.27 -20.79 29.67
CA PHE A 337 -2.33 -19.91 30.37
C PHE A 337 -2.41 -20.14 31.89
N SER A 338 -1.25 -20.24 32.55
CA SER A 338 -1.20 -20.59 33.98
C SER A 338 -1.83 -19.52 34.86
N LYS A 339 -2.84 -19.90 35.65
CA LYS A 339 -3.55 -19.01 36.59
C LYS A 339 -2.62 -18.32 37.59
N GLU A 340 -1.51 -18.95 37.96
CA GLU A 340 -0.52 -18.39 38.89
C GLU A 340 0.27 -17.21 38.30
N LYS A 341 0.28 -17.11 36.97
CA LYS A 341 0.94 -16.03 36.22
C LYS A 341 -0.04 -14.97 35.72
N ILE A 342 -1.31 -15.06 36.13
CA ILE A 342 -2.35 -14.09 35.83
C ILE A 342 -2.67 -13.33 37.13
N PHE A 343 -2.82 -12.01 37.02
CA PHE A 343 -3.20 -11.14 38.13
C PHE A 343 -4.37 -10.26 37.74
N ILE A 344 -5.26 -9.98 38.70
CA ILE A 344 -6.39 -9.09 38.48
C ILE A 344 -6.22 -7.87 39.38
N VAL A 345 -6.18 -6.68 38.80
CA VAL A 345 -6.15 -5.43 39.57
C VAL A 345 -7.59 -5.07 39.93
N LYS A 346 -7.95 -5.33 41.18
CA LYS A 346 -9.28 -5.08 41.74
C LYS A 346 -9.23 -5.02 43.27
N GLU A 347 -9.71 -3.92 43.84
CA GLU A 347 -9.89 -3.78 45.28
C GLU A 347 -11.09 -4.59 45.81
N GLY A 348 -10.97 -5.09 47.04
CA GLY A 348 -12.08 -5.68 47.80
C GLY A 348 -12.42 -7.14 47.46
N VAL A 349 -11.59 -7.82 46.66
CA VAL A 349 -11.74 -9.23 46.30
C VAL A 349 -10.37 -9.89 46.35
N ASP A 350 -10.26 -11.11 46.90
CA ASP A 350 -8.98 -11.82 47.00
C ASP A 350 -8.67 -12.69 45.76
N ALA A 351 -9.71 -13.26 45.13
CA ALA A 351 -9.56 -14.05 43.91
C ALA A 351 -10.85 -14.09 43.06
N ILE A 352 -10.69 -14.26 41.74
CA ILE A 352 -11.77 -14.52 40.78
C ILE A 352 -11.37 -15.73 39.94
N ASP A 353 -12.22 -16.77 39.89
CA ASP A 353 -11.98 -18.01 39.13
C ASP A 353 -10.63 -18.70 39.41
N GLY A 354 -10.13 -18.53 40.64
CA GLY A 354 -8.84 -19.06 41.10
C GLY A 354 -7.63 -18.20 40.72
N VAL A 355 -7.83 -17.02 40.15
CA VAL A 355 -6.79 -16.04 39.83
C VAL A 355 -6.71 -14.97 40.92
N ILE A 356 -5.49 -14.60 41.32
CA ILE A 356 -5.23 -13.68 42.42
C ILE A 356 -5.67 -12.26 42.06
N CYS A 357 -6.39 -11.62 42.98
CA CYS A 357 -6.70 -10.21 42.92
C CYS A 357 -5.76 -9.39 43.80
N VAL A 358 -5.33 -8.23 43.31
CA VAL A 358 -4.51 -7.25 44.02
C VAL A 358 -5.19 -5.88 43.98
N PRO A 359 -5.11 -5.07 45.05
CA PRO A 359 -5.90 -3.85 45.15
C PRO A 359 -5.39 -2.70 44.26
N SER A 360 -4.12 -2.70 43.87
CA SER A 360 -3.49 -1.65 43.05
C SER A 360 -2.30 -2.18 42.25
N LEU A 361 -1.87 -1.39 41.25
CA LEU A 361 -0.66 -1.67 40.48
C LEU A 361 0.61 -1.65 41.35
N SER A 362 0.70 -0.70 42.28
CA SER A 362 1.83 -0.62 43.22
C SER A 362 2.02 -1.88 44.06
N VAL A 363 0.92 -2.48 44.56
CA VAL A 363 0.97 -3.75 45.30
C VAL A 363 1.38 -4.90 44.38
N LEU A 364 0.94 -4.89 43.13
CA LEU A 364 1.29 -5.91 42.15
C LEU A 364 2.80 -5.92 41.86
N ILE A 365 3.37 -4.75 41.57
CA ILE A 365 4.81 -4.61 41.30
C ILE A 365 5.62 -5.01 42.53
N ALA A 366 5.22 -4.55 43.73
CA ALA A 366 5.89 -4.93 44.97
C ALA A 366 5.85 -6.45 45.21
N ARG A 367 4.75 -7.12 44.82
CA ARG A 367 4.61 -8.58 44.92
C ARG A 367 5.51 -9.33 43.93
N LEU A 368 5.61 -8.85 42.69
CA LEU A 368 6.38 -9.51 41.64
C LEU A 368 7.87 -9.17 41.69
N ASN A 369 8.24 -8.03 42.29
CA ASN A 369 9.58 -7.44 42.24
C ASN A 369 10.13 -7.30 40.80
N LYS A 370 9.22 -7.11 39.84
CA LYS A 370 9.49 -6.85 38.42
C LYS A 370 8.25 -6.25 37.76
N ASN A 371 8.45 -5.64 36.60
CA ASN A 371 7.38 -5.22 35.71
C ASN A 371 6.69 -6.42 35.03
N ILE A 372 5.43 -6.23 34.64
CA ILE A 372 4.58 -7.24 34.03
C ILE A 372 4.85 -7.26 32.53
N ASP A 373 4.80 -8.43 31.90
CA ASP A 373 5.04 -8.50 30.45
C ASP A 373 3.87 -7.86 29.67
N LEU A 374 2.63 -8.21 30.03
CA LEU A 374 1.41 -7.69 29.41
C LEU A 374 0.38 -7.20 30.44
N PHE A 375 -0.01 -5.93 30.32
CA PHE A 375 -1.10 -5.32 31.09
C PHE A 375 -2.33 -5.04 30.21
N ILE A 376 -3.46 -5.68 30.50
CA ILE A 376 -4.71 -5.57 29.74
C ILE A 376 -5.66 -4.61 30.46
N VAL A 377 -6.03 -3.55 29.76
CA VAL A 377 -6.94 -2.51 30.25
C VAL A 377 -8.34 -2.74 29.66
N ALA A 378 -9.31 -3.10 30.49
CA ALA A 378 -10.71 -3.32 30.09
C ALA A 378 -11.70 -2.50 30.95
N VAL A 379 -11.37 -1.22 31.19
CA VAL A 379 -12.18 -0.24 31.96
C VAL A 379 -12.90 0.74 31.03
N GLY A 380 -13.67 1.69 31.59
CA GLY A 380 -14.26 2.77 30.79
C GLY A 380 -13.20 3.75 30.27
N ALA A 381 -13.41 4.31 29.08
CA ALA A 381 -12.45 5.18 28.41
C ALA A 381 -12.00 6.39 29.26
N GLU A 382 -12.90 6.93 30.10
CA GLU A 382 -12.62 8.03 31.01
C GLU A 382 -11.47 7.75 32.00
N GLN A 383 -11.23 6.48 32.34
CA GLN A 383 -10.18 6.08 33.30
C GLN A 383 -8.83 5.81 32.63
N VAL A 384 -8.78 5.74 31.29
CA VAL A 384 -7.57 5.36 30.55
C VAL A 384 -6.42 6.37 30.73
N PRO A 385 -6.63 7.70 30.66
CA PRO A 385 -5.53 8.66 30.78
C PRO A 385 -4.77 8.60 32.12
N ASP A 386 -5.49 8.44 33.23
CA ASP A 386 -4.91 8.36 34.57
C ASP A 386 -4.19 7.02 34.78
N LEU A 387 -4.75 5.95 34.23
CA LEU A 387 -4.13 4.63 34.29
C LEU A 387 -2.86 4.54 33.45
N VAL A 388 -2.83 5.17 32.27
CA VAL A 388 -1.60 5.27 31.45
C VAL A 388 -0.52 6.03 32.22
N ASP A 389 -0.87 7.13 32.89
CA ASP A 389 0.07 7.85 33.76
C ASP A 389 0.59 6.97 34.89
N GLU A 390 -0.29 6.23 35.58
CA GLU A 390 0.11 5.34 36.67
C GLU A 390 1.05 4.23 36.17
N ILE A 391 0.74 3.61 35.03
CA ILE A 391 1.58 2.57 34.43
C ILE A 391 2.97 3.11 34.08
N ILE A 392 3.04 4.27 33.43
CA ILE A 392 4.30 4.90 33.03
C ILE A 392 5.10 5.30 34.28
N HIS A 393 4.45 5.94 35.25
CA HIS A 393 5.11 6.43 36.46
C HIS A 393 5.71 5.30 37.30
N LEU A 394 5.00 4.18 37.41
CA LEU A 394 5.44 3.02 38.19
C LEU A 394 6.35 2.06 37.40
N ASP A 395 6.59 2.30 36.10
CA ASP A 395 7.16 1.32 35.17
C ASP A 395 6.48 -0.06 35.32
N ALA A 396 5.14 -0.08 35.33
CA ALA A 396 4.37 -1.24 35.78
C ALA A 396 4.41 -2.42 34.81
N ALA A 397 4.59 -2.14 33.51
CA ALA A 397 4.46 -3.11 32.45
C ALA A 397 5.44 -2.82 31.30
N LYS A 398 5.80 -3.86 30.54
CA LYS A 398 6.58 -3.74 29.31
C LYS A 398 5.69 -3.50 28.09
N SER A 399 4.49 -4.06 28.09
CA SER A 399 3.48 -3.86 27.07
C SER A 399 2.09 -3.69 27.68
N VAL A 400 1.26 -2.87 27.03
CA VAL A 400 -0.08 -2.52 27.49
C VAL A 400 -1.08 -2.70 26.35
N MET A 401 -2.21 -3.34 26.61
CA MET A 401 -3.29 -3.51 25.65
C MET A 401 -4.50 -2.68 26.07
N LEU A 402 -4.84 -1.68 25.27
CA LEU A 402 -5.95 -0.76 25.50
C LEU A 402 -7.19 -1.23 24.71
N ILE A 403 -8.05 -1.99 25.39
CA ILE A 403 -9.33 -2.46 24.84
C ILE A 403 -10.37 -1.34 24.62
N PRO A 404 -10.50 -0.29 25.47
CA PRO A 404 -11.63 0.62 25.40
C PRO A 404 -11.61 1.48 24.12
N GLY A 405 -12.75 1.60 23.46
CA GLY A 405 -13.01 2.66 22.47
C GLY A 405 -13.46 3.97 23.14
N GLY A 406 -13.62 5.05 22.38
CA GLY A 406 -13.85 6.39 22.92
C GLY A 406 -12.54 7.10 23.25
N MET A 407 -11.55 6.89 22.39
CA MET A 407 -10.16 7.33 22.46
C MET A 407 -9.72 7.90 21.09
N GLY A 408 -10.53 8.79 20.52
CA GLY A 408 -10.21 9.56 19.31
C GLY A 408 -11.14 9.34 18.12
N GLU A 409 -12.08 8.39 18.20
CA GLU A 409 -13.00 8.05 17.11
C GLU A 409 -14.13 9.09 16.96
N THR A 410 -14.39 9.87 18.01
CA THR A 410 -15.37 10.96 18.02
C THR A 410 -14.71 12.26 18.47
N ARG A 411 -15.29 13.40 18.07
CA ARG A 411 -14.84 14.74 18.49
C ARG A 411 -14.76 14.91 20.01
N GLU A 412 -15.67 14.28 20.76
CA GLU A 412 -15.68 14.32 22.24
C GLU A 412 -14.52 13.54 22.87
N SER A 413 -13.95 12.60 22.14
CA SER A 413 -12.85 11.74 22.61
C SER A 413 -11.46 12.15 22.09
N GLU A 414 -11.39 13.12 21.19
CA GLU A 414 -10.16 13.57 20.54
C GLU A 414 -9.14 14.12 21.56
N GLU A 415 -9.59 15.00 22.46
CA GLU A 415 -8.72 15.56 23.50
C GLU A 415 -8.14 14.46 24.41
N ARG A 416 -8.97 13.47 24.77
CA ARG A 416 -8.54 12.33 25.60
C ARG A 416 -7.48 11.49 24.89
N ALA A 417 -7.66 11.25 23.59
CA ALA A 417 -6.69 10.54 22.76
C ALA A 417 -5.37 11.30 22.70
N MET A 418 -5.42 12.61 22.43
CA MET A 418 -4.23 13.47 22.36
C MET A 418 -3.45 13.48 23.68
N GLN A 419 -4.14 13.51 24.83
CA GLN A 419 -3.50 13.43 26.14
C GLN A 419 -2.71 12.12 26.30
N VAL A 420 -3.31 10.98 25.95
CA VAL A 420 -2.65 9.66 26.04
C VAL A 420 -1.49 9.54 25.06
N VAL A 421 -1.69 9.90 23.78
CA VAL A 421 -0.62 9.88 22.76
C VAL A 421 0.57 10.74 23.20
N LYS A 422 0.32 11.93 23.75
CA LYS A 422 1.38 12.81 24.23
C LYS A 422 2.18 12.15 25.36
N LYS A 423 1.52 11.59 26.37
CA LYS A 423 2.19 10.92 27.50
C LYS A 423 3.06 9.74 27.03
N ILE A 424 2.57 8.97 26.07
CA ILE A 424 3.30 7.85 25.47
C ILE A 424 4.52 8.37 24.68
N ASN A 425 4.35 9.38 23.82
CA ASN A 425 5.46 9.98 23.08
C ASN A 425 6.52 10.60 24.00
N ASP A 426 6.11 11.21 25.12
CA ASP A 426 7.02 11.80 26.10
C ASP A 426 7.90 10.73 26.78
N ILE A 427 7.33 9.55 27.13
CA ILE A 427 8.13 8.47 27.71
C ILE A 427 9.05 7.79 26.69
N HIS A 428 8.63 7.70 25.42
CA HIS A 428 9.49 7.19 24.33
C HIS A 428 10.73 8.05 24.07
N ALA A 429 10.72 9.33 24.46
CA ALA A 429 11.90 10.20 24.39
C ALA A 429 13.02 9.81 25.38
N THR A 430 12.70 9.00 26.40
CA THR A 430 13.66 8.57 27.42
C THR A 430 14.54 7.42 26.91
N PRO A 431 15.76 7.22 27.46
CA PRO A 431 16.65 6.12 27.02
C PRO A 431 16.03 4.72 27.13
N GLU A 432 15.16 4.50 28.12
CA GLU A 432 14.48 3.21 28.36
C GLU A 432 13.24 3.02 27.47
N GLY A 433 12.76 4.08 26.83
CA GLY A 433 11.62 4.12 25.93
C GLY A 433 10.25 3.87 26.58
N GLY A 434 10.16 3.41 27.84
CA GLY A 434 8.88 3.07 28.48
C GLY A 434 8.13 1.88 27.84
N PRO A 435 6.91 1.56 28.30
CA PRO A 435 6.08 0.51 27.73
C PRO A 435 5.64 0.79 26.29
N VAL A 436 5.34 -0.26 25.53
CA VAL A 436 4.60 -0.16 24.26
C VAL A 436 3.10 -0.33 24.47
N PHE A 437 2.28 0.34 23.68
CA PHE A 437 0.82 0.29 23.76
C PHE A 437 0.19 -0.23 22.46
N LEU A 438 -0.67 -1.25 22.59
CA LEU A 438 -1.55 -1.73 21.51
C LEU A 438 -2.96 -1.16 21.70
N GLY A 439 -3.57 -0.68 20.61
CA GLY A 439 -4.88 -0.03 20.62
C GLY A 439 -4.74 1.49 20.56
N ALA A 440 -5.60 2.30 21.19
CA ALA A 440 -6.83 1.93 21.89
C ALA A 440 -7.89 1.32 20.96
N ASN A 441 -9.09 1.03 21.48
CA ASN A 441 -10.19 0.46 20.68
C ASN A 441 -9.81 -0.82 19.92
N CYS A 442 -9.02 -1.68 20.54
CA CYS A 442 -8.64 -2.94 19.94
C CYS A 442 -9.50 -4.09 20.46
N MET A 443 -9.71 -5.09 19.61
CA MET A 443 -10.28 -6.38 20.04
C MET A 443 -9.26 -7.23 20.82
N GLY A 444 -7.98 -6.83 20.76
CA GLY A 444 -6.85 -7.51 21.38
C GLY A 444 -6.16 -8.52 20.45
N VAL A 445 -5.50 -9.50 21.05
CA VAL A 445 -4.60 -10.44 20.38
C VAL A 445 -5.00 -11.89 20.66
N ILE A 446 -4.89 -12.72 19.62
CA ILE A 446 -4.75 -14.17 19.76
C ILE A 446 -3.32 -14.51 19.37
N SER A 447 -2.56 -15.07 20.31
CA SER A 447 -1.21 -15.56 20.06
C SER A 447 -1.19 -17.05 20.37
N ARG A 448 -1.21 -17.88 19.32
CA ARG A 448 -1.11 -19.34 19.49
C ARG A 448 0.25 -19.74 20.09
N PRO A 449 1.38 -19.18 19.64
CA PRO A 449 2.68 -19.47 20.28
C PRO A 449 2.80 -18.88 21.69
N GLY A 450 2.12 -17.77 21.99
CA GLY A 450 2.04 -17.19 23.34
C GLY A 450 1.05 -17.88 24.28
N GLY A 451 0.17 -18.74 23.76
CA GLY A 451 -0.79 -19.52 24.53
C GLY A 451 -1.90 -18.70 25.18
N TYR A 452 -2.34 -17.60 24.54
CA TYR A 452 -3.42 -16.76 25.09
C TYR A 452 -4.32 -16.13 24.00
N ASP A 453 -5.54 -15.78 24.41
CA ASP A 453 -6.58 -15.17 23.59
C ASP A 453 -7.30 -14.09 24.41
N THR A 454 -7.20 -12.83 23.98
CA THR A 454 -7.83 -11.70 24.65
C THR A 454 -9.08 -11.19 23.92
N TRP A 455 -9.61 -11.90 22.94
CA TRP A 455 -10.84 -11.46 22.29
C TRP A 455 -11.98 -11.59 23.29
N PHE A 456 -12.74 -10.53 23.50
CA PHE A 456 -13.88 -10.52 24.42
C PHE A 456 -15.15 -11.16 23.82
N ILE A 457 -14.98 -12.23 23.02
CA ILE A 457 -16.06 -13.04 22.47
C ILE A 457 -16.11 -14.37 23.23
N PRO A 458 -17.26 -14.73 23.83
CA PRO A 458 -17.38 -15.98 24.57
C PRO A 458 -17.46 -17.18 23.62
N GLU A 459 -17.00 -18.34 24.09
CA GLU A 459 -16.96 -19.60 23.33
C GLU A 459 -18.34 -20.02 22.77
N ALA A 460 -19.43 -19.71 23.48
CA ALA A 460 -20.79 -19.95 23.01
C ALA A 460 -21.20 -19.14 21.75
N LYS A 461 -20.43 -18.09 21.41
CA LYS A 461 -20.65 -17.25 20.22
C LYS A 461 -19.57 -17.45 19.17
N LEU A 462 -18.40 -17.89 19.57
CA LEU A 462 -17.28 -18.22 18.69
C LEU A 462 -16.60 -19.49 19.24
N PRO A 463 -17.02 -20.68 18.79
CA PRO A 463 -16.33 -21.92 19.13
C PRO A 463 -14.86 -21.82 18.73
N LYS A 464 -13.95 -22.08 19.69
CA LYS A 464 -12.50 -21.91 19.47
C LYS A 464 -11.85 -23.26 19.28
N GLU A 465 -11.29 -23.49 18.10
CA GLU A 465 -10.56 -24.71 17.79
C GLU A 465 -9.12 -24.60 18.29
N ARG A 466 -8.91 -24.93 19.57
CA ARG A 466 -7.62 -24.73 20.28
C ARG A 466 -6.56 -25.78 19.96
N ASN A 467 -6.99 -26.98 19.56
CA ASN A 467 -6.12 -28.13 19.33
C ASN A 467 -5.69 -28.30 17.86
N LEU A 468 -6.18 -27.43 16.96
CA LEU A 468 -5.79 -27.49 15.55
C LEU A 468 -4.39 -26.89 15.35
N LYS A 469 -3.68 -27.45 14.36
CA LYS A 469 -2.42 -26.86 13.90
C LYS A 469 -2.71 -25.51 13.28
N PHE A 470 -1.94 -24.52 13.70
CA PHE A 470 -1.92 -23.20 13.08
C PHE A 470 -0.84 -23.12 12.01
N HIS A 471 -1.04 -22.21 11.07
CA HIS A 471 -0.10 -21.88 10.01
C HIS A 471 0.86 -20.78 10.49
N ARG A 472 2.03 -20.71 9.84
CA ARG A 472 3.08 -19.73 10.15
C ARG A 472 2.72 -18.38 9.55
N ALA A 473 1.63 -17.80 10.01
CA ALA A 473 1.07 -16.57 9.50
C ALA A 473 0.66 -15.61 10.62
N ALA A 474 0.71 -14.32 10.34
CA ALA A 474 0.19 -13.27 11.19
C ALA A 474 -0.85 -12.45 10.42
N LEU A 475 -2.07 -12.36 10.96
CA LEU A 475 -3.11 -11.45 10.49
C LEU A 475 -3.15 -10.21 11.39
N ILE A 476 -2.76 -9.07 10.84
CA ILE A 476 -2.68 -7.78 11.52
C ILE A 476 -3.76 -6.87 10.95
N SER A 477 -4.66 -6.36 11.78
CA SER A 477 -5.83 -5.61 11.31
C SER A 477 -6.15 -4.42 12.20
N GLN A 478 -6.34 -3.23 11.61
CA GLN A 478 -6.92 -2.10 12.33
C GLN A 478 -8.36 -2.41 12.80
N SER A 479 -9.16 -3.10 11.98
CA SER A 479 -10.51 -3.51 12.33
C SER A 479 -10.54 -4.88 13.01
N GLY A 480 -10.87 -4.91 14.31
CA GLY A 480 -11.12 -6.17 15.02
C GLY A 480 -12.31 -6.96 14.44
N ALA A 481 -13.39 -6.25 14.09
CA ALA A 481 -14.58 -6.87 13.50
C ALA A 481 -14.27 -7.55 12.16
N PHE A 482 -13.45 -6.93 11.30
CA PHE A 482 -13.01 -7.55 10.05
C PHE A 482 -12.35 -8.90 10.31
N MET A 483 -11.37 -8.93 11.22
CA MET A 483 -10.62 -10.14 11.57
C MET A 483 -11.51 -11.23 12.18
N LEU A 484 -12.43 -10.87 13.08
CA LEU A 484 -13.43 -11.78 13.63
C LEU A 484 -14.32 -12.40 12.52
N HIS A 485 -14.84 -11.58 11.61
CA HIS A 485 -15.70 -12.06 10.54
C HIS A 485 -14.95 -12.90 9.50
N ARG A 486 -13.71 -12.54 9.16
CA ARG A 486 -12.90 -13.32 8.21
C ARG A 486 -12.52 -14.69 8.79
N SER A 487 -12.00 -14.73 10.01
CA SER A 487 -11.63 -16.00 10.67
C SER A 487 -12.81 -16.93 10.87
N HIS A 488 -14.01 -16.41 11.13
CA HIS A 488 -15.20 -17.24 11.25
C HIS A 488 -15.77 -17.72 9.90
N GLN A 489 -15.69 -16.91 8.85
CA GLN A 489 -16.15 -17.30 7.50
C GLN A 489 -15.20 -18.26 6.79
N CYS A 490 -13.92 -18.23 7.15
CA CYS A 490 -12.87 -19.06 6.57
C CYS A 490 -12.12 -19.79 7.70
N PRO A 491 -12.72 -20.81 8.34
CA PRO A 491 -12.07 -21.58 9.41
C PRO A 491 -10.78 -22.29 8.95
N GLU A 492 -10.61 -22.49 7.64
CA GLU A 492 -9.39 -22.99 7.01
C GLU A 492 -8.18 -22.05 7.20
N LEU A 493 -8.42 -20.75 7.38
CA LEU A 493 -7.39 -19.76 7.69
C LEU A 493 -7.04 -19.84 9.17
N ARG A 494 -5.80 -20.25 9.47
CA ARG A 494 -5.39 -20.55 10.85
C ARG A 494 -4.08 -19.84 11.21
N PRO A 495 -4.01 -18.50 11.14
CA PRO A 495 -2.80 -17.78 11.46
C PRO A 495 -2.35 -18.03 12.91
N ALA A 496 -1.05 -18.13 13.13
CA ALA A 496 -0.44 -18.22 14.45
C ALA A 496 -0.73 -16.98 15.32
N TYR A 497 -0.85 -15.82 14.68
CA TYR A 497 -1.11 -14.55 15.33
C TYR A 497 -2.28 -13.83 14.68
N MET A 498 -3.19 -13.31 15.50
CA MET A 498 -4.26 -12.41 15.09
C MET A 498 -4.21 -11.17 15.97
N ILE A 499 -3.88 -10.02 15.40
CA ILE A 499 -3.54 -8.80 16.14
C ILE A 499 -4.47 -7.66 15.70
N SER A 500 -5.31 -7.18 16.62
CA SER A 500 -6.14 -6.01 16.39
C SER A 500 -5.38 -4.76 16.80
N MET A 501 -5.06 -3.89 15.84
CA MET A 501 -4.31 -2.65 16.10
C MET A 501 -5.18 -1.54 16.68
N GLY A 502 -6.48 -1.54 16.39
CA GLY A 502 -7.38 -0.46 16.79
C GLY A 502 -6.92 0.90 16.26
N ASN A 503 -6.89 1.90 17.13
CA ASN A 503 -6.62 3.29 16.76
C ASN A 503 -5.14 3.60 16.47
N GLN A 504 -4.20 2.67 16.74
CA GLN A 504 -2.76 2.93 16.63
C GLN A 504 -2.30 4.17 17.43
N THR A 505 -2.73 4.24 18.69
CA THR A 505 -2.34 5.28 19.66
C THR A 505 -0.83 5.28 19.92
N ASP A 506 -0.17 4.13 19.77
CA ASP A 506 1.28 3.98 19.83
C ASP A 506 1.75 3.02 18.73
N LEU A 507 1.68 1.70 18.96
CA LEU A 507 2.14 0.70 17.98
C LEU A 507 1.34 0.77 16.68
N THR A 508 2.05 0.62 15.57
CA THR A 508 1.51 0.76 14.21
C THR A 508 1.61 -0.54 13.42
N LEU A 509 0.97 -0.56 12.24
CA LEU A 509 1.15 -1.65 11.29
C LEU A 509 2.62 -1.83 10.91
N GLY A 510 3.35 -0.74 10.73
CA GLY A 510 4.78 -0.78 10.38
C GLY A 510 5.61 -1.47 11.46
N ASP A 511 5.37 -1.15 12.74
CA ASP A 511 6.08 -1.75 13.87
C ASP A 511 5.84 -3.27 13.98
N MET A 512 4.61 -3.72 13.69
CA MET A 512 4.29 -5.15 13.70
C MET A 512 4.96 -5.91 12.55
N VAL A 513 4.98 -5.32 11.34
CA VAL A 513 5.71 -5.91 10.21
C VAL A 513 7.21 -5.95 10.51
N ASP A 514 7.76 -4.88 11.07
CA ASP A 514 9.16 -4.78 11.47
C ASP A 514 9.55 -5.87 12.47
N TYR A 515 8.68 -6.14 13.44
CA TYR A 515 8.84 -7.24 14.39
C TYR A 515 8.83 -8.61 13.69
N PHE A 516 7.83 -8.88 12.83
CA PHE A 516 7.69 -10.20 12.19
C PHE A 516 8.71 -10.47 11.08
N LYS A 517 9.38 -9.44 10.53
CA LYS A 517 10.38 -9.61 9.46
C LYS A 517 11.46 -10.62 9.83
N GLY A 518 11.91 -10.59 11.09
CA GLY A 518 12.95 -11.46 11.64
C GLY A 518 12.43 -12.71 12.34
N SER A 519 11.10 -12.88 12.45
CA SER A 519 10.51 -14.00 13.19
C SER A 519 10.67 -15.31 12.42
N ASP A 520 11.14 -16.35 13.10
CA ASP A 520 11.14 -17.72 12.60
C ASP A 520 9.80 -18.43 12.79
N ARG A 521 8.74 -17.74 13.25
CA ARG A 521 7.40 -18.30 13.48
C ARG A 521 6.39 -17.91 12.42
N VAL A 522 6.73 -16.94 11.57
CA VAL A 522 5.86 -16.35 10.57
C VAL A 522 6.57 -16.34 9.22
N ASP A 523 5.95 -16.96 8.22
CA ASP A 523 6.35 -16.91 6.81
C ASP A 523 5.43 -15.95 6.02
N VAL A 524 4.21 -15.70 6.52
CA VAL A 524 3.16 -14.91 5.87
C VAL A 524 2.65 -13.78 6.78
N ILE A 525 2.62 -12.55 6.30
CA ILE A 525 2.10 -11.39 7.04
C ILE A 525 0.95 -10.78 6.25
N ALA A 526 -0.27 -10.87 6.78
CA ALA A 526 -1.48 -10.34 6.14
C ALA A 526 -1.98 -9.10 6.87
N ILE A 527 -2.18 -8.01 6.14
CA ILE A 527 -2.47 -6.70 6.72
C ILE A 527 -3.78 -6.13 6.18
N TYR A 528 -4.66 -5.72 7.09
CA TYR A 528 -5.82 -4.88 6.80
C TYR A 528 -5.59 -3.46 7.35
N ALA A 529 -5.56 -2.48 6.45
CA ALA A 529 -5.30 -1.08 6.77
C ALA A 529 -6.44 -0.16 6.32
N GLU A 530 -6.92 0.65 7.24
CA GLU A 530 -7.81 1.80 7.06
C GLU A 530 -7.04 3.09 6.80
N GLY A 531 -5.89 3.29 7.46
CA GLY A 531 -5.03 4.45 7.27
C GLY A 531 -3.78 4.40 8.13
N PHE A 532 -2.94 5.44 8.00
CA PHE A 532 -1.68 5.56 8.72
C PHE A 532 -1.62 6.89 9.46
N ASN A 533 -0.87 6.96 10.56
CA ASN A 533 -0.49 8.25 11.13
C ASN A 533 0.60 8.89 10.25
N ASP A 534 1.04 10.07 10.64
CA ASP A 534 2.05 10.85 9.92
C ASP A 534 3.34 10.03 9.78
N LEU A 535 3.84 9.90 8.55
CA LEU A 535 5.01 9.12 8.14
C LEU A 535 4.98 7.60 8.43
N ASP A 536 3.99 7.08 9.16
CA ASP A 536 3.89 5.65 9.45
C ASP A 536 3.64 4.80 8.19
N GLY A 537 3.09 5.39 7.12
CA GLY A 537 2.97 4.72 5.81
C GLY A 537 4.33 4.46 5.16
N LEU A 538 5.27 5.41 5.26
CA LEU A 538 6.64 5.21 4.82
C LEU A 538 7.38 4.17 5.66
N VAL A 539 7.23 4.23 6.99
CA VAL A 539 7.80 3.22 7.91
C VAL A 539 7.26 1.84 7.57
N PHE A 540 5.95 1.73 7.33
CA PHE A 540 5.31 0.50 6.88
C PHE A 540 5.91 -0.01 5.56
N CYS A 541 6.04 0.82 4.52
CA CYS A 541 6.64 0.39 3.26
C CYS A 541 8.09 -0.10 3.43
N ARG A 542 8.89 0.53 4.29
CA ARG A 542 10.24 0.05 4.60
C ARG A 542 10.22 -1.33 5.28
N ALA A 543 9.38 -1.48 6.31
CA ALA A 543 9.22 -2.76 7.01
C ALA A 543 8.74 -3.88 6.07
N VAL A 544 7.79 -3.58 5.17
CA VAL A 544 7.33 -4.51 4.12
C VAL A 544 8.50 -4.93 3.23
N ARG A 545 9.28 -3.97 2.71
CA ARG A 545 10.43 -4.25 1.85
C ARG A 545 11.44 -5.15 2.54
N GLU A 546 11.76 -4.86 3.79
CA GLU A 546 12.69 -5.67 4.58
C GLU A 546 12.15 -7.08 4.86
N ALA A 547 10.84 -7.21 5.17
CA ALA A 547 10.21 -8.52 5.35
C ALA A 547 10.22 -9.34 4.05
N VAL A 548 9.93 -8.71 2.91
CA VAL A 548 10.00 -9.37 1.60
C VAL A 548 11.43 -9.83 1.30
N LEU A 549 12.44 -8.98 1.52
CA LEU A 549 13.85 -9.34 1.37
C LEU A 549 14.27 -10.48 2.33
N ALA A 550 13.66 -10.57 3.50
CA ALA A 550 13.86 -11.65 4.47
C ALA A 550 13.09 -12.95 4.12
N GLY A 551 12.45 -13.04 2.95
CA GLY A 551 11.76 -14.25 2.49
C GLY A 551 10.29 -14.35 2.90
N LYS A 552 9.69 -13.30 3.49
CA LYS A 552 8.28 -13.31 3.90
C LYS A 552 7.35 -12.99 2.73
N ASP A 553 6.17 -13.61 2.74
CA ASP A 553 5.04 -13.18 1.91
C ASP A 553 4.27 -12.10 2.67
N VAL A 554 4.06 -10.94 2.05
CA VAL A 554 3.31 -9.83 2.66
C VAL A 554 2.07 -9.52 1.83
N LEU A 555 0.89 -9.60 2.44
CA LEU A 555 -0.39 -9.33 1.80
C LEU A 555 -1.00 -8.07 2.40
N PHE A 556 -1.61 -7.24 1.55
CA PHE A 556 -2.15 -5.96 1.97
C PHE A 556 -3.53 -5.70 1.39
N TYR A 557 -4.45 -5.28 2.26
CA TYR A 557 -5.73 -4.72 1.87
C TYR A 557 -5.87 -3.31 2.44
N LYS A 558 -6.12 -2.33 1.56
CA LYS A 558 -6.42 -0.94 1.94
C LYS A 558 -7.92 -0.67 1.84
N ALA A 559 -8.55 -0.36 2.98
CA ALA A 559 -9.90 0.18 3.03
C ALA A 559 -9.93 1.65 2.57
N GLY A 560 -11.12 2.18 2.25
CA GLY A 560 -11.26 3.56 1.76
C GLY A 560 -10.64 3.78 0.37
N ARG A 561 -10.88 2.87 -0.57
CA ARG A 561 -10.32 2.91 -1.94
C ARG A 561 -10.99 3.94 -2.86
N THR A 562 -12.25 4.27 -2.56
CA THR A 562 -13.08 5.26 -3.28
C THR A 562 -13.33 6.46 -2.39
N GLU A 563 -13.78 7.58 -2.95
CA GLU A 563 -14.11 8.78 -2.16
C GLU A 563 -15.19 8.49 -1.11
N GLU A 564 -16.21 7.72 -1.46
CA GLU A 564 -17.25 7.27 -0.54
C GLU A 564 -16.69 6.35 0.55
N GLY A 565 -15.77 5.44 0.17
CA GLY A 565 -15.08 4.58 1.12
C GLY A 565 -14.21 5.38 2.10
N LYS A 566 -13.46 6.38 1.61
CA LYS A 566 -12.64 7.28 2.45
C LYS A 566 -13.50 8.05 3.44
N ALA A 567 -14.66 8.54 2.99
CA ALA A 567 -15.62 9.21 3.86
C ALA A 567 -16.18 8.28 4.94
N ALA A 568 -16.47 7.02 4.60
CA ALA A 568 -16.96 6.03 5.56
C ALA A 568 -15.90 5.63 6.60
N THR A 569 -14.65 5.41 6.18
CA THR A 569 -13.55 5.06 7.10
C THR A 569 -13.25 6.20 8.09
N SER A 570 -13.26 7.45 7.63
CA SER A 570 -13.06 8.64 8.49
C SER A 570 -14.13 8.81 9.57
N GLY A 571 -15.29 8.14 9.47
CA GLY A 571 -16.36 8.21 10.47
C GLY A 571 -16.25 7.19 11.61
N HIS A 572 -15.34 6.21 11.51
CA HIS A 572 -15.27 5.07 12.42
C HIS A 572 -13.89 4.86 13.06
N THR A 573 -12.82 5.49 12.54
CA THR A 573 -11.47 5.46 13.11
C THR A 573 -10.84 6.84 13.18
N ALA A 574 -9.90 7.01 14.11
CA ALA A 574 -9.17 8.28 14.33
C ALA A 574 -8.12 8.58 13.25
N SER A 575 -7.94 7.71 12.26
CA SER A 575 -6.95 7.86 11.18
C SER A 575 -7.57 8.55 9.95
N LEU A 576 -6.91 9.57 9.42
CA LEU A 576 -7.30 10.20 8.16
C LEU A 576 -6.95 9.26 6.97
N ALA A 577 -7.86 9.14 6.00
CA ALA A 577 -7.63 8.32 4.81
C ALA A 577 -6.84 9.10 3.72
N GLY A 578 -5.61 8.67 3.44
CA GLY A 578 -4.75 9.25 2.40
C GLY A 578 -5.11 8.86 0.96
N ASP A 579 -4.29 9.30 0.00
CA ASP A 579 -4.45 8.96 -1.42
C ASP A 579 -4.21 7.46 -1.65
N TYR A 580 -5.26 6.76 -2.11
CA TYR A 580 -5.21 5.32 -2.36
C TYR A 580 -4.20 4.95 -3.46
N MET A 581 -4.06 5.76 -4.52
CA MET A 581 -3.13 5.45 -5.62
C MET A 581 -1.68 5.51 -5.12
N VAL A 582 -1.34 6.54 -4.34
CA VAL A 582 -0.01 6.67 -3.73
C VAL A 582 0.26 5.50 -2.79
N CYS A 583 -0.70 5.16 -1.92
CA CYS A 583 -0.60 4.05 -0.98
C CYS A 583 -0.38 2.72 -1.70
N GLU A 584 -1.25 2.38 -2.65
CA GLU A 584 -1.12 1.15 -3.44
C GLU A 584 0.23 1.08 -4.15
N SER A 585 0.65 2.17 -4.80
CA SER A 585 1.91 2.18 -5.55
C SER A 585 3.12 1.99 -4.62
N CYS A 586 3.19 2.72 -3.50
CA CYS A 586 4.29 2.58 -2.54
C CYS A 586 4.34 1.17 -1.92
N VAL A 587 3.20 0.57 -1.59
CA VAL A 587 3.12 -0.76 -0.98
C VAL A 587 3.42 -1.88 -1.97
N ARG A 588 2.94 -1.80 -3.22
CA ARG A 588 3.31 -2.74 -4.30
C ARG A 588 4.80 -2.68 -4.59
N GLN A 589 5.35 -1.47 -4.73
CA GLN A 589 6.80 -1.29 -4.91
C GLN A 589 7.57 -1.86 -3.72
N ALA A 590 7.06 -1.75 -2.49
CA ALA A 590 7.69 -2.40 -1.32
C ALA A 590 7.73 -3.94 -1.43
N GLY A 591 6.90 -4.55 -2.28
CA GLY A 591 6.89 -5.99 -2.57
C GLY A 591 5.67 -6.73 -2.02
N ALA A 592 4.69 -6.02 -1.44
CA ALA A 592 3.48 -6.67 -0.95
C ALA A 592 2.48 -6.98 -2.07
N ILE A 593 1.74 -8.08 -1.88
CA ILE A 593 0.62 -8.48 -2.74
C ILE A 593 -0.62 -7.70 -2.31
N VAL A 594 -1.06 -6.75 -3.14
CA VAL A 594 -2.20 -5.88 -2.82
C VAL A 594 -3.52 -6.45 -3.34
N ALA A 595 -4.44 -6.75 -2.43
CA ALA A 595 -5.78 -7.24 -2.72
C ALA A 595 -6.79 -6.10 -2.94
N ARG A 596 -7.72 -6.28 -3.88
CA ARG A 596 -8.69 -5.24 -4.27
C ARG A 596 -9.99 -5.30 -3.50
N ASN A 597 -10.38 -6.50 -3.09
CA ASN A 597 -11.61 -6.79 -2.39
C ASN A 597 -11.35 -7.86 -1.32
N PHE A 598 -12.35 -8.11 -0.47
CA PHE A 598 -12.20 -9.06 0.63
C PHE A 598 -12.01 -10.49 0.14
N SER A 599 -12.65 -10.89 -0.96
CA SER A 599 -12.51 -12.23 -1.53
C SER A 599 -11.07 -12.48 -1.95
N GLU A 600 -10.48 -11.56 -2.73
CA GLU A 600 -9.06 -11.63 -3.12
C GLU A 600 -8.13 -11.70 -1.92
N PHE A 601 -8.38 -10.89 -0.87
CA PHE A 601 -7.55 -10.94 0.33
C PHE A 601 -7.61 -12.31 1.01
N GLN A 602 -8.80 -12.91 1.12
CA GLN A 602 -8.98 -14.25 1.69
C GLN A 602 -8.30 -15.32 0.84
N ASP A 603 -8.47 -15.24 -0.48
CA ASP A 603 -7.93 -16.23 -1.42
C ASP A 603 -6.40 -16.20 -1.44
N ILE A 604 -5.78 -15.02 -1.47
CA ILE A 604 -4.33 -14.89 -1.44
C ILE A 604 -3.80 -15.34 -0.08
N LEU A 605 -4.51 -15.08 1.02
CA LEU A 605 -4.11 -15.56 2.35
C LEU A 605 -4.14 -17.09 2.42
N LEU A 606 -5.19 -17.72 1.90
CA LEU A 606 -5.29 -19.17 1.78
C LEU A 606 -4.11 -19.72 0.96
N LEU A 607 -3.81 -19.13 -0.19
CA LEU A 607 -2.69 -19.54 -1.03
C LEU A 607 -1.35 -19.35 -0.31
N SER A 608 -1.13 -18.22 0.35
CA SER A 608 0.14 -17.90 1.01
C SER A 608 0.40 -18.83 2.20
N GLU A 609 -0.61 -19.16 3.01
CA GLU A 609 -0.47 -20.08 4.14
C GLU A 609 -0.04 -21.50 3.70
N ASN A 610 -0.43 -21.92 2.50
CA ASN A 610 -0.19 -23.27 1.98
C ASN A 610 0.99 -23.35 0.98
N LEU A 611 1.24 -22.27 0.23
CA LEU A 611 2.19 -22.25 -0.89
C LEU A 611 3.44 -21.41 -0.61
N SER A 612 3.57 -20.73 0.54
CA SER A 612 4.72 -19.85 0.83
C SER A 612 6.10 -20.51 0.65
N ARG A 613 6.18 -21.83 0.81
CA ARG A 613 7.43 -22.62 0.65
C ARG A 613 7.61 -23.22 -0.74
N LYS A 614 6.64 -23.06 -1.64
CA LYS A 614 6.72 -23.49 -3.04
C LYS A 614 7.59 -22.53 -3.85
N ILE A 615 8.14 -23.03 -4.95
CA ILE A 615 9.01 -22.27 -5.82
C ILE A 615 8.19 -21.73 -6.99
N ILE A 616 8.30 -20.42 -7.25
CA ILE A 616 7.65 -19.75 -8.38
C ILE A 616 8.75 -19.35 -9.37
N ASN A 617 8.86 -20.06 -10.49
CA ASN A 617 9.92 -19.84 -11.49
C ASN A 617 9.48 -18.97 -12.68
N GLY A 618 8.20 -18.64 -12.78
CA GLY A 618 7.62 -17.92 -13.89
C GLY A 618 6.10 -17.84 -13.79
N ASN A 619 5.46 -17.49 -14.90
CA ASN A 619 4.02 -17.27 -14.99
C ASN A 619 3.31 -18.21 -15.97
N ARG A 620 3.85 -19.42 -16.21
CA ARG A 620 3.27 -20.42 -17.11
C ARG A 620 2.34 -21.38 -16.36
N LEU A 621 1.04 -21.22 -16.57
CA LEU A 621 -0.01 -22.03 -15.95
C LEU A 621 -0.30 -23.30 -16.77
N ALA A 622 -0.32 -24.45 -16.12
CA ALA A 622 -1.00 -25.64 -16.61
C ALA A 622 -2.41 -25.73 -16.01
N ALA A 623 -3.42 -25.81 -16.85
CA ALA A 623 -4.81 -25.95 -16.42
C ALA A 623 -5.33 -27.34 -16.84
N VAL A 624 -5.90 -28.10 -15.91
CA VAL A 624 -6.44 -29.44 -16.16
C VAL A 624 -7.83 -29.57 -15.55
N SER A 625 -8.78 -30.11 -16.29
CA SER A 625 -10.13 -30.44 -15.84
C SER A 625 -10.66 -31.60 -16.69
N GLY A 626 -11.56 -32.43 -16.19
CA GLY A 626 -12.35 -33.36 -17.02
C GLY A 626 -13.61 -32.71 -17.58
N ALA A 627 -13.89 -31.43 -17.30
CA ALA A 627 -15.01 -30.66 -17.83
C ALA A 627 -14.56 -29.51 -18.74
N GLY A 628 -14.96 -29.55 -20.01
CA GLY A 628 -14.58 -28.54 -21.01
C GLY A 628 -14.99 -27.09 -20.70
N PHE A 629 -16.06 -26.85 -19.93
CA PHE A 629 -16.44 -25.48 -19.56
C PHE A 629 -15.43 -24.85 -18.58
N GLU A 630 -14.87 -25.64 -17.66
CA GLU A 630 -13.85 -25.15 -16.74
C GLU A 630 -12.52 -24.93 -17.45
N ALA A 631 -12.17 -25.79 -18.41
CA ALA A 631 -11.03 -25.56 -19.30
C ALA A 631 -11.11 -24.16 -19.94
N VAL A 632 -12.26 -23.80 -20.54
CA VAL A 632 -12.48 -22.46 -21.11
C VAL A 632 -12.43 -21.36 -20.03
N GLY A 633 -13.14 -21.55 -18.90
CA GLY A 633 -13.17 -20.57 -17.82
C GLY A 633 -11.79 -20.27 -17.22
N MET A 634 -10.93 -21.28 -17.11
CA MET A 634 -9.55 -21.12 -16.68
C MET A 634 -8.74 -20.30 -17.70
N ALA A 635 -8.88 -20.56 -19.00
CA ALA A 635 -8.20 -19.79 -20.04
C ALA A 635 -8.65 -18.32 -20.10
N ASP A 636 -9.95 -18.05 -19.91
CA ASP A 636 -10.50 -16.69 -19.89
C ASP A 636 -10.03 -15.87 -18.67
N SER A 637 -9.54 -16.56 -17.62
CA SER A 637 -9.19 -15.95 -16.33
C SER A 637 -7.70 -15.65 -16.14
N ILE A 638 -6.84 -15.93 -17.14
CA ILE A 638 -5.36 -15.77 -17.02
C ILE A 638 -4.87 -14.32 -17.14
N HIS A 639 -5.73 -13.38 -17.55
CA HIS A 639 -5.38 -11.98 -17.76
C HIS A 639 -6.35 -11.03 -17.04
N SER A 640 -5.78 -10.04 -16.36
CA SER A 640 -6.51 -8.88 -15.82
C SER A 640 -5.65 -7.61 -15.92
N ASP A 641 -6.15 -6.50 -15.39
CA ASP A 641 -5.35 -5.27 -15.28
C ASP A 641 -4.20 -5.39 -14.27
N ASP A 642 -4.31 -6.31 -13.30
CA ASP A 642 -3.36 -6.46 -12.20
C ASP A 642 -2.44 -7.67 -12.37
N PHE A 643 -2.80 -8.61 -13.24
CA PHE A 643 -1.96 -9.76 -13.50
C PHE A 643 -2.02 -10.31 -14.92
N SER A 644 -0.96 -11.02 -15.30
CA SER A 644 -0.88 -11.71 -16.59
C SER A 644 -0.10 -13.02 -16.49
N MET A 645 -0.81 -14.13 -16.73
CA MET A 645 -0.24 -15.47 -16.86
C MET A 645 -0.22 -15.91 -18.33
N GLN A 646 0.62 -16.89 -18.65
CA GLN A 646 0.64 -17.56 -19.95
C GLN A 646 0.22 -19.01 -19.77
N LEU A 647 -0.49 -19.58 -20.74
CA LEU A 647 -0.70 -21.03 -20.73
C LEU A 647 0.62 -21.73 -21.09
N ALA A 648 1.05 -22.63 -20.21
CA ALA A 648 2.25 -23.45 -20.40
C ALA A 648 2.20 -24.25 -21.71
N LYS A 649 3.36 -24.36 -22.37
CA LYS A 649 3.55 -25.19 -23.56
C LYS A 649 4.24 -26.47 -23.15
N PHE A 650 3.48 -27.54 -22.97
CA PHE A 650 4.03 -28.80 -22.45
C PHE A 650 5.17 -29.34 -23.30
N GLY A 651 6.24 -29.75 -22.63
CA GLY A 651 7.43 -30.34 -23.25
C GLY A 651 7.14 -31.68 -23.92
N LYS A 652 7.98 -32.08 -24.88
CA LYS A 652 7.80 -33.35 -25.63
C LYS A 652 7.72 -34.57 -24.70
N LYS A 653 8.55 -34.61 -23.65
CA LYS A 653 8.57 -35.70 -22.66
C LYS A 653 7.23 -35.78 -21.92
N THR A 654 6.74 -34.65 -21.42
CA THR A 654 5.45 -34.54 -20.71
C THR A 654 4.28 -34.98 -21.57
N LYS A 655 4.24 -34.53 -22.83
CA LYS A 655 3.22 -34.97 -23.79
C LYS A 655 3.21 -36.48 -23.99
N LEU A 656 4.38 -37.13 -24.05
CA LEU A 656 4.48 -38.58 -24.18
C LEU A 656 3.93 -39.30 -22.94
N VAL A 657 4.32 -38.84 -21.73
CA VAL A 657 3.83 -39.41 -20.46
C VAL A 657 2.31 -39.27 -20.35
N ILE A 658 1.77 -38.07 -20.59
CA ILE A 658 0.33 -37.81 -20.58
C ILE A 658 -0.40 -38.68 -21.63
N SER A 659 0.16 -38.83 -22.83
CA SER A 659 -0.44 -39.70 -23.86
C SER A 659 -0.53 -41.16 -23.41
N GLN A 660 0.51 -41.68 -22.75
CA GLN A 660 0.51 -43.03 -22.20
C GLN A 660 -0.56 -43.20 -21.12
N ILE A 661 -0.68 -42.23 -20.20
CA ILE A 661 -1.73 -42.24 -19.16
C ILE A 661 -3.12 -42.26 -19.79
N ILE A 662 -3.36 -41.39 -20.78
CA ILE A 662 -4.63 -41.31 -21.51
C ILE A 662 -4.94 -42.65 -22.20
N GLU A 663 -3.95 -43.32 -22.80
CA GLU A 663 -4.10 -44.62 -23.44
C GLU A 663 -4.41 -45.74 -22.43
N GLU A 664 -3.64 -45.83 -21.34
CA GLU A 664 -3.84 -46.81 -20.26
C GLU A 664 -5.21 -46.67 -19.59
N LYS A 665 -5.73 -45.44 -19.50
CA LYS A 665 -7.05 -45.12 -18.94
C LYS A 665 -8.18 -45.22 -19.97
N GLY A 666 -7.89 -45.52 -21.23
CA GLY A 666 -8.90 -45.69 -22.29
C GLY A 666 -9.56 -44.39 -22.76
N LEU A 667 -8.86 -43.25 -22.62
CA LEU A 667 -9.37 -41.89 -22.89
C LEU A 667 -8.95 -41.35 -24.27
N SER A 668 -8.14 -42.09 -25.04
CA SER A 668 -7.51 -41.60 -26.29
C SER A 668 -8.47 -41.09 -27.36
N SER A 669 -9.71 -41.57 -27.39
CA SER A 669 -10.72 -41.14 -28.36
C SER A 669 -11.39 -39.80 -28.01
N PHE A 670 -11.16 -39.29 -26.79
CA PHE A 670 -11.92 -38.17 -26.22
C PHE A 670 -11.06 -36.97 -25.83
N VAL A 671 -9.76 -37.15 -25.65
CA VAL A 671 -8.86 -36.12 -25.10
C VAL A 671 -7.96 -35.54 -26.20
N ASN A 672 -7.94 -34.21 -26.31
CA ASN A 672 -6.96 -33.49 -27.11
C ASN A 672 -5.86 -32.92 -26.20
N LEU A 673 -4.59 -33.21 -26.52
CA LEU A 673 -3.45 -32.83 -25.69
C LEU A 673 -3.05 -31.36 -25.95
N SER A 674 -3.83 -30.45 -25.38
CA SER A 674 -3.61 -29.00 -25.36
C SER A 674 -3.65 -28.45 -23.94
N ASN A 675 -3.27 -27.18 -23.76
CA ASN A 675 -3.46 -26.44 -22.51
C ASN A 675 -4.47 -25.31 -22.79
N PRO A 676 -5.59 -25.23 -22.06
CA PRO A 676 -6.05 -26.12 -20.98
C PRO A 676 -6.30 -27.56 -21.45
N LEU A 677 -6.06 -28.50 -20.56
CA LEU A 677 -6.17 -29.94 -20.80
C LEU A 677 -7.51 -30.46 -20.30
N ASP A 678 -8.44 -30.71 -21.23
CA ASP A 678 -9.71 -31.40 -20.96
C ASP A 678 -9.49 -32.92 -21.01
N ILE A 679 -9.46 -33.57 -19.85
CA ILE A 679 -9.20 -35.01 -19.71
C ILE A 679 -10.48 -35.87 -19.75
N ASN A 680 -11.63 -35.28 -20.07
CA ASN A 680 -12.95 -35.90 -20.12
C ASN A 680 -13.50 -36.33 -18.74
N PRO A 681 -14.84 -36.30 -18.51
CA PRO A 681 -15.40 -36.69 -17.21
C PRO A 681 -15.18 -38.16 -16.84
N SER A 682 -14.75 -39.00 -17.79
CA SER A 682 -14.45 -40.42 -17.55
C SER A 682 -13.08 -40.64 -16.89
N ALA A 683 -12.25 -39.60 -16.72
CA ALA A 683 -11.00 -39.67 -16.01
C ALA A 683 -11.21 -39.98 -14.52
N ASP A 684 -10.50 -40.98 -13.99
CA ASP A 684 -10.57 -41.37 -12.58
C ASP A 684 -9.56 -40.58 -11.72
N ASP A 685 -9.58 -40.82 -10.40
CA ASP A 685 -8.70 -40.13 -9.45
C ASP A 685 -7.20 -40.30 -9.77
N GLU A 686 -6.81 -41.49 -10.25
CA GLU A 686 -5.42 -41.78 -10.63
C GLU A 686 -5.02 -41.01 -11.89
N ALA A 687 -5.90 -40.91 -12.89
CA ALA A 687 -5.65 -40.13 -14.09
C ALA A 687 -5.40 -38.65 -13.75
N HIS A 688 -6.24 -38.05 -12.89
CA HIS A 688 -6.04 -36.67 -12.43
C HIS A 688 -4.68 -36.52 -11.75
N ALA A 689 -4.37 -37.36 -10.76
CA ALA A 689 -3.13 -37.25 -10.00
C ALA A 689 -1.87 -37.47 -10.86
N MET A 690 -1.85 -38.50 -11.71
CA MET A 690 -0.70 -38.82 -12.56
C MET A 690 -0.45 -37.74 -13.62
N ILE A 691 -1.51 -37.15 -14.19
CA ILE A 691 -1.38 -36.04 -15.14
C ILE A 691 -0.88 -34.78 -14.42
N THR A 692 -1.41 -34.46 -13.24
CA THR A 692 -0.90 -33.34 -12.42
C THR A 692 0.57 -33.54 -12.07
N GLU A 693 0.99 -34.76 -11.72
CA GLU A 693 2.39 -35.08 -11.44
C GLU A 693 3.29 -34.89 -12.68
N ALA A 694 2.87 -35.39 -13.84
CA ALA A 694 3.61 -35.22 -15.09
C ALA A 694 3.78 -33.72 -15.47
N LEU A 695 2.77 -32.90 -15.17
CA LEU A 695 2.82 -31.45 -15.36
C LEU A 695 3.71 -30.77 -14.33
N ALA A 696 3.72 -31.22 -13.07
CA ALA A 696 4.56 -30.66 -12.02
C ALA A 696 6.06 -30.90 -12.30
N ASP A 697 6.39 -32.01 -12.97
CA ASP A 697 7.74 -32.37 -13.43
C ASP A 697 8.17 -31.64 -14.72
N ASP A 698 7.27 -30.93 -15.39
CA ASP A 698 7.58 -30.23 -16.64
C ASP A 698 8.30 -28.89 -16.32
N PRO A 699 9.55 -28.69 -16.78
CA PRO A 699 10.27 -27.43 -16.56
C PRO A 699 9.60 -26.23 -17.25
N ASP A 700 8.63 -26.46 -18.15
CA ASP A 700 7.85 -25.43 -18.81
C ASP A 700 6.53 -25.06 -18.11
N VAL A 701 6.29 -25.60 -16.90
CA VAL A 701 5.12 -25.35 -16.05
C VAL A 701 5.57 -24.71 -14.74
N ASP A 702 5.03 -23.54 -14.41
CA ASP A 702 5.37 -22.80 -13.18
C ASP A 702 4.27 -22.88 -12.12
N ALA A 703 3.04 -23.19 -12.52
CA ALA A 703 1.90 -23.39 -11.61
C ALA A 703 0.82 -24.27 -12.23
N ILE A 704 0.03 -24.95 -11.40
CA ILE A 704 -1.02 -25.87 -11.84
C ILE A 704 -2.36 -25.55 -11.17
N VAL A 705 -3.41 -25.48 -11.97
CA VAL A 705 -4.80 -25.59 -11.49
C VAL A 705 -5.38 -26.91 -11.98
N VAL A 706 -5.82 -27.75 -11.05
CA VAL A 706 -6.45 -29.04 -11.34
C VAL A 706 -7.89 -29.04 -10.81
N SER A 707 -8.87 -29.16 -11.69
CA SER A 707 -10.26 -29.41 -11.30
C SER A 707 -10.54 -30.90 -11.21
N LEU A 708 -11.31 -31.29 -10.19
CA LEU A 708 -11.50 -32.67 -9.79
C LEU A 708 -12.88 -33.24 -10.14
N ASP A 709 -13.73 -32.49 -10.85
CA ASP A 709 -15.06 -32.92 -11.32
C ASP A 709 -15.82 -33.82 -10.34
N PRO A 710 -16.18 -33.31 -9.15
CA PRO A 710 -16.54 -34.17 -8.03
C PRO A 710 -17.81 -35.02 -8.25
N MET A 711 -18.64 -34.65 -9.24
CA MET A 711 -19.85 -35.36 -9.66
C MET A 711 -19.61 -36.50 -10.64
N SER A 712 -18.38 -36.66 -11.16
CA SER A 712 -18.06 -37.73 -12.09
C SER A 712 -18.23 -39.12 -11.42
N PRO A 713 -18.86 -40.10 -12.10
CA PRO A 713 -18.96 -41.48 -11.60
C PRO A 713 -17.61 -42.23 -11.58
N ALA A 714 -16.54 -41.62 -12.10
CA ALA A 714 -15.17 -42.14 -12.04
C ALA A 714 -14.41 -41.70 -10.78
N MET A 715 -14.89 -40.65 -10.09
CA MET A 715 -14.19 -40.01 -8.96
C MET A 715 -14.66 -40.52 -7.59
N LYS A 716 -13.76 -40.45 -6.61
CA LYS A 716 -13.98 -40.88 -5.21
C LYS A 716 -14.04 -39.66 -4.29
N THR A 717 -15.21 -39.03 -4.22
CA THR A 717 -15.35 -37.65 -3.72
C THR A 717 -16.30 -37.50 -2.53
N LEU A 718 -16.95 -38.59 -2.07
CA LEU A 718 -17.99 -38.52 -1.05
C LEU A 718 -17.47 -38.96 0.33
N ALA A 719 -17.86 -38.23 1.37
CA ALA A 719 -17.54 -38.55 2.77
C ALA A 719 -18.49 -39.57 3.41
N GLU A 720 -19.68 -39.77 2.85
CA GLU A 720 -20.70 -40.62 3.45
C GLU A 720 -20.28 -42.10 3.49
N LYS A 721 -20.37 -42.69 4.68
CA LYS A 721 -19.95 -44.08 4.95
C LYS A 721 -20.95 -45.13 4.46
N ASP A 722 -22.20 -44.73 4.20
CA ASP A 722 -23.29 -45.61 3.76
C ASP A 722 -23.39 -45.71 2.23
N ILE A 723 -22.53 -45.01 1.50
CA ILE A 723 -22.40 -45.10 0.05
C ILE A 723 -21.43 -46.24 -0.29
N SER A 724 -21.65 -46.91 -1.43
CA SER A 724 -20.70 -47.87 -2.00
C SER A 724 -19.25 -47.40 -1.82
N SER A 725 -18.36 -48.25 -1.29
CA SER A 725 -16.93 -47.95 -1.09
C SER A 725 -16.25 -47.42 -2.35
N ARG A 726 -16.87 -47.65 -3.52
CA ARG A 726 -16.51 -47.11 -4.82
C ARG A 726 -16.41 -45.59 -4.89
N TYR A 727 -17.20 -44.81 -4.14
CA TYR A 727 -17.22 -43.34 -4.21
C TYR A 727 -16.61 -42.64 -2.99
N SER A 728 -16.15 -43.43 -2.02
CA SER A 728 -15.63 -42.89 -0.76
C SER A 728 -14.31 -42.15 -0.96
N MET A 729 -14.23 -40.91 -0.49
CA MET A 729 -13.01 -40.10 -0.51
C MET A 729 -11.88 -40.66 0.37
N ASP A 730 -12.18 -41.63 1.24
CA ASP A 730 -11.21 -42.31 2.09
C ASP A 730 -10.59 -43.55 1.42
N HIS A 731 -10.92 -43.82 0.16
CA HIS A 731 -10.34 -44.93 -0.60
C HIS A 731 -8.83 -44.73 -0.80
N ASP A 732 -8.04 -45.81 -0.75
CA ASP A 732 -6.57 -45.76 -0.88
C ASP A 732 -6.06 -45.21 -2.22
N LYS A 733 -6.91 -45.29 -3.24
CA LYS A 733 -6.71 -44.73 -4.59
C LYS A 733 -7.66 -43.56 -4.88
N GLY A 734 -8.11 -42.86 -3.83
CA GLY A 734 -8.97 -41.69 -3.95
C GLY A 734 -8.14 -40.41 -4.08
N ILE A 735 -8.71 -39.41 -4.76
CA ILE A 735 -8.02 -38.16 -5.09
C ILE A 735 -7.52 -37.42 -3.86
N LYS A 736 -8.24 -37.50 -2.73
CA LYS A 736 -7.84 -36.89 -1.46
C LYS A 736 -6.40 -37.28 -1.06
N LYS A 737 -6.10 -38.58 -1.07
CA LYS A 737 -4.78 -39.11 -0.70
C LYS A 737 -3.75 -38.81 -1.77
N LEU A 738 -4.08 -39.12 -3.02
CA LEU A 738 -3.16 -38.98 -4.16
C LEU A 738 -2.68 -37.54 -4.34
N LEU A 739 -3.60 -36.56 -4.27
CA LEU A 739 -3.26 -35.15 -4.43
C LEU A 739 -2.51 -34.59 -3.22
N THR A 740 -2.89 -34.99 -2.00
CA THR A 740 -2.15 -34.63 -0.78
C THR A 740 -0.69 -35.09 -0.83
N ASP A 741 -0.48 -36.37 -1.16
CA ASP A 741 0.87 -36.95 -1.25
C ASP A 741 1.71 -36.27 -2.34
N LEU A 742 1.08 -35.93 -3.47
CA LEU A 742 1.72 -35.22 -4.57
C LEU A 742 2.15 -33.81 -4.14
N VAL A 743 1.22 -33.00 -3.61
CA VAL A 743 1.47 -31.61 -3.20
C VAL A 743 2.58 -31.53 -2.16
N GLN A 744 2.76 -32.53 -1.31
CA GLN A 744 3.85 -32.53 -0.32
C GLN A 744 5.23 -32.82 -0.91
N ARG A 745 5.33 -33.51 -2.05
CA ARG A 745 6.62 -33.89 -2.67
C ARG A 745 7.12 -32.93 -3.75
N VAL A 746 6.24 -32.19 -4.41
CA VAL A 746 6.61 -31.33 -5.55
C VAL A 746 6.79 -29.88 -5.11
N ASP A 747 7.71 -29.16 -5.73
CA ASP A 747 7.93 -27.73 -5.45
C ASP A 747 7.01 -26.81 -6.24
N THR A 748 6.42 -27.32 -7.32
CA THR A 748 5.46 -26.59 -8.16
C THR A 748 4.16 -26.31 -7.38
N PRO A 749 3.66 -25.06 -7.36
CA PRO A 749 2.40 -24.74 -6.71
C PRO A 749 1.23 -25.40 -7.45
N ILE A 750 0.38 -26.10 -6.70
CA ILE A 750 -0.81 -26.78 -7.20
C ILE A 750 -2.02 -26.26 -6.41
N VAL A 751 -3.06 -25.87 -7.15
CA VAL A 751 -4.36 -25.47 -6.61
C VAL A 751 -5.43 -26.42 -7.14
N ALA A 752 -6.31 -26.88 -6.26
CA ALA A 752 -7.41 -27.75 -6.63
C ALA A 752 -8.72 -26.96 -6.81
N VAL A 753 -9.57 -27.42 -7.71
CA VAL A 753 -10.95 -26.96 -7.86
C VAL A 753 -11.88 -28.14 -7.60
N VAL A 754 -12.83 -27.94 -6.70
CA VAL A 754 -13.90 -28.90 -6.41
C VAL A 754 -15.22 -28.17 -6.65
N ASP A 755 -15.60 -28.09 -7.93
CA ASP A 755 -16.84 -27.43 -8.36
C ASP A 755 -18.06 -28.34 -8.08
N GLY A 756 -18.78 -28.00 -7.01
CA GLY A 756 -19.89 -28.80 -6.52
C GLY A 756 -20.65 -28.13 -5.38
N GLY A 757 -21.82 -28.68 -5.03
CA GLY A 757 -22.60 -28.19 -3.88
C GLY A 757 -22.01 -28.60 -2.52
N ARG A 758 -22.75 -28.29 -1.44
CA ARG A 758 -22.36 -28.59 -0.05
C ARG A 758 -22.04 -30.06 0.25
N LEU A 759 -22.52 -30.98 -0.59
CA LEU A 759 -22.21 -32.42 -0.49
C LEU A 759 -20.69 -32.70 -0.56
N TYR A 760 -19.93 -31.83 -1.24
CA TYR A 760 -18.49 -31.98 -1.43
C TYR A 760 -17.66 -31.10 -0.49
N ASP A 761 -18.28 -30.32 0.41
CA ASP A 761 -17.56 -29.53 1.42
C ASP A 761 -16.60 -30.42 2.24
N PRO A 762 -16.97 -31.65 2.69
CA PRO A 762 -16.05 -32.52 3.41
C PRO A 762 -14.77 -32.88 2.64
N LEU A 763 -14.83 -33.01 1.31
CA LEU A 763 -13.65 -33.26 0.48
C LEU A 763 -12.75 -32.02 0.43
N ARG A 764 -13.34 -30.83 0.29
CA ARG A 764 -12.60 -29.56 0.31
C ARG A 764 -11.89 -29.38 1.64
N ASP A 765 -12.60 -29.56 2.74
CA ASP A 765 -12.08 -29.44 4.10
C ASP A 765 -10.92 -30.42 4.30
N ALA A 766 -11.10 -31.69 3.91
CA ALA A 766 -10.06 -32.70 4.05
C ALA A 766 -8.81 -32.43 3.19
N LEU A 767 -8.96 -31.87 1.99
CA LEU A 767 -7.84 -31.45 1.15
C LEU A 767 -7.10 -30.24 1.75
N MET A 768 -7.84 -29.23 2.23
CA MET A 768 -7.28 -28.02 2.86
C MET A 768 -6.56 -28.35 4.18
N GLU A 769 -7.11 -29.24 5.00
CA GLU A 769 -6.46 -29.73 6.23
C GLU A 769 -5.10 -30.39 5.96
N ASN A 770 -4.90 -30.91 4.76
CA ASN A 770 -3.70 -31.60 4.33
C ASN A 770 -2.79 -30.75 3.42
N GLY A 771 -3.03 -29.44 3.35
CA GLY A 771 -2.15 -28.47 2.69
C GLY A 771 -2.41 -28.27 1.20
N VAL A 772 -3.55 -28.73 0.66
CA VAL A 772 -3.97 -28.48 -0.72
C VAL A 772 -4.93 -27.28 -0.73
N PRO A 773 -4.58 -26.13 -1.32
CA PRO A 773 -5.53 -25.02 -1.47
C PRO A 773 -6.67 -25.44 -2.40
N VAL A 774 -7.92 -25.28 -1.95
CA VAL A 774 -9.10 -25.67 -2.73
C VAL A 774 -10.01 -24.48 -2.97
N PHE A 775 -10.48 -24.36 -4.21
CA PHE A 775 -11.51 -23.41 -4.61
C PHE A 775 -12.77 -24.14 -5.07
N ASN A 776 -13.91 -23.46 -4.99
CA ASN A 776 -15.19 -23.98 -5.42
C ASN A 776 -15.54 -23.66 -6.88
N VAL A 777 -14.79 -22.77 -7.54
CA VAL A 777 -14.96 -22.40 -8.96
C VAL A 777 -13.59 -22.08 -9.57
N CYS A 778 -13.41 -22.43 -10.85
CA CYS A 778 -12.11 -22.42 -11.51
C CYS A 778 -11.58 -21.03 -11.89
N ASP A 779 -12.46 -20.09 -12.26
CA ASP A 779 -12.12 -18.71 -12.59
C ASP A 779 -11.49 -17.98 -11.40
N LYS A 780 -12.09 -18.15 -10.22
CA LYS A 780 -11.59 -17.64 -8.95
C LYS A 780 -10.23 -18.24 -8.59
N ALA A 781 -10.06 -19.55 -8.79
CA ALA A 781 -8.80 -20.24 -8.52
C ALA A 781 -7.66 -19.69 -9.38
N VAL A 782 -7.90 -19.52 -10.69
CA VAL A 782 -6.91 -18.97 -11.62
C VAL A 782 -6.61 -17.51 -11.28
N ALA A 783 -7.61 -16.69 -11.02
CA ALA A 783 -7.40 -15.27 -10.70
C ALA A 783 -6.57 -15.10 -9.40
N ALA A 784 -6.90 -15.85 -8.35
CA ALA A 784 -6.17 -15.81 -7.08
C ALA A 784 -4.72 -16.32 -7.24
N LEU A 785 -4.53 -17.44 -7.94
CA LEU A 785 -3.20 -18.00 -8.19
C LEU A 785 -2.34 -17.07 -9.06
N SER A 786 -2.94 -16.43 -10.06
CA SER A 786 -2.24 -15.47 -10.93
C SER A 786 -1.73 -14.26 -10.14
N LEU A 787 -2.59 -13.69 -9.29
CA LEU A 787 -2.21 -12.56 -8.43
C LEU A 787 -1.14 -12.96 -7.41
N TYR A 788 -1.23 -14.17 -6.84
CA TYR A 788 -0.22 -14.73 -5.93
C TYR A 788 1.14 -14.93 -6.63
N VAL A 789 1.15 -15.60 -7.79
CA VAL A 789 2.35 -15.85 -8.61
C VAL A 789 3.03 -14.55 -8.99
N GLN A 790 2.28 -13.57 -9.48
CA GLN A 790 2.85 -12.28 -9.85
C GLN A 790 3.44 -11.51 -8.66
N GLY A 791 2.75 -11.52 -7.52
CA GLY A 791 3.27 -10.94 -6.29
C GLY A 791 4.58 -11.61 -5.83
N ARG A 792 4.67 -12.94 -5.95
CA ARG A 792 5.88 -13.71 -5.64
C ARG A 792 7.03 -13.43 -6.61
N LEU A 793 6.75 -13.31 -7.91
CA LEU A 793 7.76 -12.94 -8.91
C LEU A 793 8.31 -11.53 -8.66
N ALA A 794 7.45 -10.57 -8.33
CA ALA A 794 7.86 -9.23 -7.96
C ALA A 794 8.75 -9.24 -6.69
N ALA A 795 8.39 -10.04 -5.68
CA ALA A 795 9.20 -10.24 -4.49
C ALA A 795 10.58 -10.87 -4.79
N GLU A 796 10.65 -11.87 -5.67
CA GLU A 796 11.92 -12.48 -6.10
C GLU A 796 12.80 -11.52 -6.92
N ALA A 797 12.18 -10.67 -7.75
CA ALA A 797 12.90 -9.61 -8.45
C ALA A 797 13.57 -8.62 -7.48
N LEU A 798 12.89 -8.28 -6.37
CA LEU A 798 13.47 -7.45 -5.31
C LEU A 798 14.62 -8.14 -4.57
N ARG A 799 14.57 -9.46 -4.40
CA ARG A 799 15.64 -10.27 -3.78
C ARG A 799 16.89 -10.40 -4.67
N GLY A 800 16.78 -10.08 -5.96
CA GLY A 800 17.86 -10.21 -6.93
C GLY A 800 18.06 -11.64 -7.47
N ASN A 801 17.09 -12.54 -7.26
CA ASN A 801 17.17 -13.95 -7.65
C ASN A 801 16.75 -14.20 -9.12
N HIS A 802 16.14 -13.22 -9.79
CA HIS A 802 15.88 -13.27 -11.22
C HIS A 802 16.70 -12.20 -11.93
N GLY A 803 17.46 -12.61 -12.95
CA GLY A 803 18.08 -11.68 -13.88
C GLY A 803 17.00 -10.75 -14.42
N ILE A 804 17.24 -9.45 -14.30
CA ILE A 804 16.27 -8.39 -14.61
C ILE A 804 15.95 -8.42 -16.11
N ASP A 805 14.93 -9.19 -16.51
CA ASP A 805 14.09 -8.86 -17.64
C ASP A 805 12.87 -8.12 -17.06
N GLY A 806 12.88 -6.80 -17.22
CA GLY A 806 12.01 -5.83 -16.52
C GLY A 806 10.52 -5.83 -16.90
N ASP A 807 9.96 -6.98 -17.25
CA ASP A 807 8.55 -7.11 -17.66
C ASP A 807 7.59 -7.45 -16.50
N PHE A 808 8.09 -7.63 -15.26
CA PHE A 808 7.30 -8.17 -14.13
C PHE A 808 7.01 -7.22 -12.96
N ILE A 809 7.55 -6.00 -12.95
CA ILE A 809 7.23 -5.00 -11.90
C ILE A 809 5.96 -4.25 -12.27
#